data_AF-A0A0E9N9K7-F1
#
_entry.id   AF-A0A0E9N9K7-F1
#
_cell.length_a   1.000
_cell.length_b   1.000
_cell.length_c   1.000
_cell.angle_alpha   90.00
_cell.angle_beta   90.00
_cell.angle_gamma   90.00
#
_symmetry.space_group_name_H-M   'P 1'
#
loop_
_entity.id
_entity.type
_entity.pdbx_description
1 polymer ?
#
loop_
_entity_poly.entity_id
_entity_poly.type
_entity_poly.pdbx_seq_one_letter_code
_entity_poly.pdbx_strand_id
1 'polypeptide(L)'
;MSSSDPVATRVRGSYVEATCPTCYAALEYELPPAEVLQAQAQLQLKCAKCDKVFSVKSPKAKASKPKARKFGTQTDPLDRTYYDLLKVDVTATEEEIKKSYRKLAVKMHPDKGGSEEEFAKLSEAYTTLADSTLRRQYNEYGLKGSQGADGADGIHPEKFFQDIFGGERFHDYIGTIAIGREMGETMARHQAREEAGQDPNAEPEQDEESEEEKKMKEAEKEEERQKRVKTLTENLKSKLDSYAYDKQDGGAKERFRQKMYHEADELKTEKYGIELLHAVGYTYRMKALSSSLHPKKGWTLGGYIPSIREKTYMISSTFSTIKKAYTVQSAFTAIQKAEARGCSPEEKAKLEQKAAEIAMGALWAGARMEVEGVIRDVCDNVLWDDPSVDNDVKVRRVEALEMLGHIFESTKGDKMEEEFVKINVGGTRQNLFLTFSIWRARASAQTCLRSMRRYLPSTKMPEQHVLELEDIDRGFMKEMVKAVLHSILFNRIFVNVRPRSREFLNVTYPFVDNDQDLEVLLDERTSSLLNALSPAPSPTTSPPPGQGHARGQLAMSFYEKRVRKAWFSTQEESVVWERWLIVVDTITPRTERERLRSQREMERQLNETLLKIVRIANEKKEHIPPILTGEANPFPYEIHIVKGEGEGWVGGLKKLLVDQPS
;
A
#
# COMPACT_ATOMS: atom_id res chain seq x y z
N MET A 1 -28.54 -52.89 62.55
CA MET A 1 -27.73 -51.68 62.80
C MET A 1 -26.72 -51.57 61.68
N SER A 2 -26.96 -50.74 60.67
CA SER A 2 -25.90 -50.34 59.73
C SER A 2 -26.20 -48.94 59.23
N SER A 3 -25.86 -47.95 60.06
CA SER A 3 -25.72 -46.56 59.63
C SER A 3 -24.49 -46.48 58.73
N SER A 4 -24.69 -46.67 57.43
CA SER A 4 -23.68 -46.33 56.43
C SER A 4 -23.82 -44.84 56.13
N ASP A 5 -23.31 -43.99 57.02
CA ASP A 5 -23.20 -42.56 56.74
C ASP A 5 -22.25 -42.39 55.55
N PRO A 6 -22.64 -41.63 54.51
CA PRO A 6 -21.82 -41.45 53.33
C PRO A 6 -20.52 -40.74 53.71
N VAL A 7 -19.38 -41.36 53.35
CA VAL A 7 -18.05 -40.77 53.55
C VAL A 7 -17.88 -39.62 52.57
N ALA A 8 -17.56 -38.43 53.08
CA ALA A 8 -17.32 -37.25 52.26
C ALA A 8 -16.13 -37.50 51.30
N THR A 9 -16.39 -37.48 50.00
CA THR A 9 -15.35 -37.51 48.97
C THR A 9 -14.93 -36.09 48.62
N ARG A 10 -13.63 -35.83 48.49
CA ARG A 10 -13.09 -34.55 48.00
C ARG A 10 -12.62 -34.68 46.55
N VAL A 11 -12.72 -33.60 45.79
CA VAL A 11 -12.12 -33.48 44.45
C VAL A 11 -10.59 -33.54 44.60
N ARG A 12 -9.89 -34.28 43.73
CA ARG A 12 -8.42 -34.28 43.70
C ARG A 12 -7.92 -32.88 43.32
N GLY A 13 -7.31 -32.17 44.26
CA GLY A 13 -6.64 -30.89 44.05
C GLY A 13 -5.21 -31.04 43.53
N SER A 14 -4.63 -29.94 43.05
CA SER A 14 -3.21 -29.88 42.69
C SER A 14 -2.36 -29.70 43.96
N TYR A 15 -1.67 -30.74 44.38
CA TYR A 15 -0.69 -30.69 45.45
C TYR A 15 0.69 -30.34 44.91
N VAL A 16 1.49 -29.63 45.71
CA VAL A 16 2.89 -29.35 45.42
C VAL A 16 3.75 -30.08 46.44
N GLU A 17 4.74 -30.83 45.94
CA GLU A 17 5.72 -31.52 46.77
C GLU A 17 6.75 -30.52 47.32
N ALA A 18 7.10 -30.70 48.59
CA ALA A 18 8.16 -29.98 49.27
C ALA A 18 8.95 -30.94 50.17
N THR A 19 10.21 -30.63 50.45
CA THR A 19 11.02 -31.38 51.41
C THR A 19 11.33 -30.51 52.60
N CYS A 20 11.07 -31.01 53.81
CA CYS A 20 11.42 -30.28 55.02
C CYS A 20 12.95 -30.16 55.13
N PRO A 21 13.54 -28.95 55.22
CA PRO A 21 14.99 -28.79 55.29
C PRO A 21 15.59 -29.28 56.63
N THR A 22 14.76 -29.51 57.66
CA THR A 22 15.25 -29.97 58.96
C THR A 22 15.23 -31.49 59.10
N CYS A 23 14.12 -32.15 58.75
CA CYS A 23 13.95 -33.59 58.97
C CYS A 23 13.90 -34.40 57.68
N TYR A 24 14.05 -33.75 56.52
CA TYR A 24 14.04 -34.35 55.18
C TYR A 24 12.78 -35.15 54.84
N ALA A 25 11.68 -34.92 55.57
CA ALA A 25 10.38 -35.50 55.23
C ALA A 25 9.89 -34.93 53.90
N ALA A 26 9.40 -35.81 53.02
CA ALA A 26 8.59 -35.43 51.88
C ALA A 26 7.22 -34.97 52.39
N LEU A 27 6.81 -33.78 51.95
CA LEU A 27 5.59 -33.09 52.34
C LEU A 27 4.83 -32.71 51.06
N GLU A 28 3.51 -32.66 51.16
CA GLU A 28 2.63 -32.14 50.12
C GLU A 28 1.73 -31.07 50.73
N TYR A 29 1.47 -30.00 49.98
CA TYR A 29 0.54 -28.94 50.40
C TYR A 29 -0.36 -28.51 49.23
N GLU A 30 -1.56 -28.04 49.55
CA GLU A 30 -2.50 -27.51 48.56
C GLU A 30 -2.04 -26.14 48.08
N LEU A 31 -2.16 -25.92 46.78
CA LEU A 31 -1.78 -24.65 46.19
C LEU A 31 -2.76 -23.54 46.62
N PRO A 32 -2.29 -22.42 47.23
CA PRO A 32 -3.15 -21.31 47.59
C PRO A 32 -3.88 -20.70 46.36
N PRO A 33 -5.03 -20.02 46.54
CA PRO A 33 -5.71 -19.32 45.46
C PRO A 33 -4.79 -18.35 44.72
N ALA A 34 -5.04 -18.15 43.42
CA ALA A 34 -4.17 -17.37 42.53
C ALA A 34 -3.92 -15.94 43.03
N GLU A 35 -4.90 -15.32 43.69
CA GLU A 35 -4.82 -14.00 44.31
C GLU A 35 -3.71 -13.92 45.37
N VAL A 36 -3.53 -14.97 46.17
CA VAL A 36 -2.51 -15.06 47.22
C VAL A 36 -1.12 -15.32 46.62
N LEU A 37 -1.05 -16.13 45.56
CA LEU A 37 0.20 -16.45 44.86
C LEU A 37 0.79 -15.25 44.12
N GLN A 38 -0.04 -14.34 43.59
CA GLN A 38 0.40 -13.12 42.91
C GLN A 38 0.95 -12.06 43.89
N ALA A 39 0.44 -12.05 45.13
CA ALA A 39 0.83 -11.09 46.16
C ALA A 39 2.11 -11.47 46.94
N GLN A 40 2.50 -12.76 46.99
CA GLN A 40 3.59 -13.23 47.84
C GLN A 40 4.67 -14.01 47.07
N ALA A 41 5.93 -13.54 47.15
CA ALA A 41 7.08 -14.18 46.51
C ALA A 41 7.54 -15.48 47.22
N GLN A 42 7.18 -15.68 48.49
CA GLN A 42 7.55 -16.85 49.31
C GLN A 42 6.37 -17.29 50.17
N LEU A 43 6.16 -18.61 50.30
CA LEU A 43 5.12 -19.23 51.14
C LEU A 43 5.77 -19.83 52.39
N GLN A 44 5.14 -19.69 53.55
CA GLN A 44 5.58 -20.36 54.78
C GLN A 44 4.83 -21.68 54.99
N LEU A 45 5.56 -22.78 55.09
CA LEU A 45 5.02 -24.12 55.34
C LEU A 45 5.40 -24.59 56.74
N LYS A 46 4.46 -25.23 57.43
CA LYS A 46 4.73 -25.94 58.69
C LYS A 46 4.92 -27.43 58.40
N CYS A 47 6.05 -28.00 58.81
CA CYS A 47 6.31 -29.43 58.63
C CYS A 47 5.37 -30.28 59.51
N ALA A 48 4.62 -31.20 58.91
CA ALA A 48 3.73 -32.11 59.64
C ALA A 48 4.48 -33.15 60.51
N LYS A 49 5.78 -33.37 60.27
CA LYS A 49 6.59 -34.36 61.02
C LYS A 49 7.35 -33.77 62.20
N CYS A 50 7.90 -32.55 62.06
CA CYS A 50 8.75 -31.93 63.09
C CYS A 50 8.31 -30.54 63.53
N ASP A 51 7.11 -30.11 63.12
CA ASP A 51 6.46 -28.84 63.46
C ASP A 51 7.21 -27.54 63.11
N LYS A 52 8.43 -27.62 62.54
CA LYS A 52 9.19 -26.44 62.13
C LYS A 52 8.58 -25.76 60.91
N VAL A 53 8.55 -24.43 60.95
CA VAL A 53 8.12 -23.56 59.86
C VAL A 53 9.32 -23.21 58.97
N PHE A 54 9.15 -23.28 57.66
CA PHE A 54 10.17 -22.93 56.68
C PHE A 54 9.55 -22.29 55.42
N SER A 55 10.33 -21.47 54.72
CA SER A 55 9.86 -20.78 53.51
C SER A 55 10.18 -21.56 52.24
N VAL A 56 9.21 -21.65 51.33
CA VAL A 56 9.38 -22.15 49.97
C VAL A 56 9.09 -21.05 48.96
N LYS A 57 9.73 -21.09 47.79
CA LYS A 57 9.42 -20.14 46.70
C LYS A 57 8.01 -20.44 46.18
N SER A 58 7.20 -19.39 46.01
CA SER A 58 5.88 -19.53 45.41
C SER A 58 6.04 -20.13 43.99
N PRO A 59 5.40 -21.28 43.68
CA PRO A 59 5.46 -21.82 42.33
C PRO A 59 4.74 -20.84 41.41
N LYS A 60 5.48 -20.26 40.44
CA LYS A 60 4.88 -19.37 39.44
C LYS A 60 3.71 -20.11 38.79
N ALA A 61 2.52 -19.50 38.83
CA ALA A 61 1.35 -20.02 38.13
C ALA A 61 1.77 -20.30 36.69
N LYS A 62 1.81 -21.59 36.32
CA LYS A 62 1.98 -21.97 34.92
C LYS A 62 0.70 -21.51 34.25
N ALA A 63 0.75 -20.41 33.51
CA ALA A 63 -0.22 -20.13 32.48
C ALA A 63 -0.45 -21.44 31.72
N SER A 64 -1.69 -21.92 31.67
CA SER A 64 -2.06 -23.10 30.91
C SER A 64 -1.56 -22.90 29.48
N LYS A 65 -0.47 -23.60 29.13
CA LYS A 65 -0.08 -23.67 27.72
C LYS A 65 -1.26 -24.32 26.99
N PRO A 66 -1.79 -23.72 25.91
CA PRO A 66 -2.72 -24.43 25.05
C PRO A 66 -2.02 -25.74 24.63
N LYS A 67 -2.77 -26.86 24.62
CA LYS A 67 -2.24 -28.15 24.15
C LYS A 67 -1.55 -27.89 22.81
N ALA A 68 -0.24 -28.14 22.74
CA ALA A 68 0.50 -28.00 21.49
C ALA A 68 -0.19 -28.87 20.44
N ARG A 69 -0.69 -28.25 19.37
CA ARG A 69 -1.12 -28.96 18.17
C ARG A 69 0.08 -29.81 17.72
N LYS A 70 -0.12 -31.11 17.52
CA LYS A 70 0.92 -31.97 16.95
C LYS A 70 1.08 -31.53 15.49
N PHE A 71 2.21 -30.93 15.15
CA PHE A 71 2.60 -30.64 13.78
C PHE A 71 3.31 -31.87 13.19
N GLY A 72 3.00 -32.22 11.94
CA GLY A 72 3.72 -33.25 11.22
C GLY A 72 5.05 -32.74 10.66
N THR A 73 5.90 -33.66 10.20
CA THR A 73 7.21 -33.37 9.61
C THR A 73 7.26 -33.85 8.16
N GLN A 74 8.28 -33.43 7.40
CA GLN A 74 8.41 -33.88 6.00
C GLN A 74 8.65 -35.38 5.84
N THR A 75 9.16 -36.04 6.88
CA THR A 75 9.40 -37.50 6.91
C THR A 75 8.27 -38.27 7.59
N ASP A 76 7.42 -37.59 8.36
CA ASP A 76 6.30 -38.17 9.09
C ASP A 76 5.14 -37.16 9.11
N PRO A 77 4.34 -37.09 8.04
CA PRO A 77 3.30 -36.09 7.89
C PRO A 77 2.13 -36.38 8.83
N LEU A 78 1.42 -35.33 9.24
CA LEU A 78 0.27 -35.48 10.12
C LEU A 78 -0.87 -36.30 9.48
N ASP A 79 -0.94 -36.29 8.15
CA ASP A 79 -1.90 -37.03 7.34
C ASP A 79 -1.23 -37.66 6.11
N ARG A 80 -1.62 -38.89 5.74
CA ARG A 80 -1.07 -39.64 4.60
C ARG A 80 -2.05 -39.84 3.44
N THR A 81 -3.28 -39.33 3.55
CA THR A 81 -4.38 -39.59 2.60
C THR A 81 -4.03 -39.23 1.14
N TYR A 82 -3.37 -38.10 0.88
CA TYR A 82 -2.97 -37.73 -0.49
C TYR A 82 -1.86 -38.63 -1.05
N TYR A 83 -0.94 -39.10 -0.20
CA TYR A 83 0.10 -40.06 -0.60
C TYR A 83 -0.50 -41.42 -0.93
N ASP A 84 -1.49 -41.86 -0.15
CA ASP A 84 -2.22 -43.10 -0.36
C ASP A 84 -3.09 -43.06 -1.64
N LEU A 85 -3.75 -41.92 -1.91
CA LEU A 85 -4.52 -41.69 -3.15
C LEU A 85 -3.62 -41.76 -4.40
N LEU A 86 -2.45 -41.13 -4.34
CA LEU A 86 -1.45 -41.20 -5.43
C LEU A 86 -0.63 -42.49 -5.42
N LYS A 87 -0.79 -43.38 -4.41
CA LYS A 87 -0.03 -44.63 -4.25
C LYS A 87 1.49 -44.42 -4.29
N VAL A 88 1.96 -43.38 -3.61
CA VAL A 88 3.38 -43.00 -3.53
C VAL A 88 3.81 -42.92 -2.06
N ASP A 89 5.10 -43.12 -1.80
CA ASP A 89 5.64 -42.97 -0.45
C ASP A 89 5.74 -41.49 -0.04
N VAL A 90 5.79 -41.23 1.28
CA VAL A 90 5.99 -39.89 1.84
C VAL A 90 7.32 -39.28 1.39
N THR A 91 8.34 -40.11 1.12
CA THR A 91 9.63 -39.66 0.60
C THR A 91 9.67 -39.60 -0.93
N ALA A 92 8.54 -39.78 -1.63
CA ALA A 92 8.51 -39.80 -3.09
C ALA A 92 8.96 -38.45 -3.68
N THR A 93 9.74 -38.52 -4.75
CA THR A 93 10.20 -37.36 -5.51
C THR A 93 9.06 -36.78 -6.36
N GLU A 94 9.17 -35.51 -6.76
CA GLU A 94 8.16 -34.85 -7.61
C GLU A 94 7.92 -35.61 -8.94
N GLU A 95 8.97 -36.21 -9.50
CA GLU A 95 8.89 -37.01 -10.72
C GLU A 95 8.06 -38.29 -10.52
N GLU A 96 8.19 -38.94 -9.37
CA GLU A 96 7.44 -40.13 -9.00
C GLU A 96 5.96 -39.81 -8.75
N ILE A 97 5.68 -38.70 -8.07
CA ILE A 97 4.33 -38.16 -7.86
C ILE A 97 3.65 -37.89 -9.21
N LYS A 98 4.34 -37.18 -10.11
CA LYS A 98 3.83 -36.88 -11.46
C LYS A 98 3.66 -38.12 -12.33
N LYS A 99 4.54 -39.11 -12.19
CA LYS A 99 4.44 -40.39 -12.91
C LYS A 99 3.25 -41.21 -12.41
N SER A 100 3.01 -41.23 -11.09
CA SER A 100 1.87 -41.96 -10.53
C SER A 100 0.54 -41.32 -10.88
N TYR A 101 0.44 -39.99 -10.76
CA TYR A 101 -0.75 -39.24 -11.17
C TYR A 101 -1.13 -39.51 -12.62
N ARG A 102 -0.18 -39.42 -13.57
CA ARG A 102 -0.47 -39.71 -14.99
C ARG A 102 -1.02 -41.12 -15.23
N LYS A 103 -0.55 -42.12 -14.49
CA LYS A 103 -1.05 -43.50 -14.60
C LYS A 103 -2.47 -43.63 -14.03
N LEU A 104 -2.74 -43.00 -12.90
CA LEU A 104 -4.04 -43.05 -12.23
C LEU A 104 -5.09 -42.19 -12.95
N ALA A 105 -4.72 -41.01 -13.44
CA ALA A 105 -5.61 -40.11 -14.17
C ALA A 105 -6.16 -40.76 -15.45
N VAL A 106 -5.33 -41.49 -16.20
CA VAL A 106 -5.79 -42.24 -17.39
C VAL A 106 -6.75 -43.38 -17.03
N LYS A 107 -6.59 -43.97 -15.84
CA LYS A 107 -7.43 -45.07 -15.37
C LYS A 107 -8.76 -44.59 -14.78
N MET A 108 -8.73 -43.44 -14.10
CA MET A 108 -9.86 -42.86 -13.36
C MET A 108 -10.59 -41.77 -14.16
N HIS A 109 -10.23 -41.54 -15.42
CA HIS A 109 -10.88 -40.53 -16.25
C HIS A 109 -12.37 -40.87 -16.46
N PRO A 110 -13.29 -39.89 -16.36
CA PRO A 110 -14.73 -40.12 -16.54
C PRO A 110 -15.06 -40.75 -17.91
N ASP A 111 -14.40 -40.32 -18.98
CA ASP A 111 -14.53 -40.92 -20.32
C ASP A 111 -14.12 -42.41 -20.41
N LYS A 112 -13.40 -42.93 -19.42
CA LYS A 112 -12.94 -44.33 -19.35
C LYS A 112 -13.63 -45.13 -18.24
N GLY A 113 -14.72 -44.61 -17.69
CA GLY A 113 -15.56 -45.29 -16.70
C GLY A 113 -15.16 -45.04 -15.24
N GLY A 114 -14.38 -43.99 -14.95
CA GLY A 114 -14.13 -43.50 -13.58
C GLY A 114 -15.21 -42.54 -13.10
N SER A 115 -15.30 -42.32 -11.77
CA SER A 115 -16.19 -41.31 -11.20
C SER A 115 -15.54 -39.93 -11.19
N GLU A 116 -16.33 -38.89 -11.44
CA GLU A 116 -15.89 -37.49 -11.42
C GLU A 116 -15.34 -37.10 -10.03
N GLU A 117 -15.96 -37.59 -8.96
CA GLU A 117 -15.54 -37.33 -7.58
C GLU A 117 -14.17 -37.95 -7.24
N GLU A 118 -13.90 -39.18 -7.70
CA GLU A 118 -12.60 -39.83 -7.45
C GLU A 118 -11.50 -39.17 -8.30
N PHE A 119 -11.82 -38.71 -9.51
CA PHE A 119 -10.89 -37.98 -10.35
C PHE A 119 -10.56 -36.60 -9.79
N ALA A 120 -11.55 -35.90 -9.20
CA ALA A 120 -11.34 -34.64 -8.51
C ALA A 120 -10.39 -34.80 -7.31
N LYS A 121 -10.63 -35.79 -6.43
CA LYS A 121 -9.76 -36.10 -5.28
C LYS A 121 -8.33 -36.46 -5.70
N LEU A 122 -8.18 -37.18 -6.81
CA LEU A 122 -6.89 -37.53 -7.38
C LEU A 122 -6.13 -36.29 -7.91
N SER A 123 -6.85 -35.36 -8.52
CA SER A 123 -6.31 -34.11 -9.06
C SER A 123 -5.90 -33.12 -7.95
N GLU A 124 -6.70 -33.05 -6.88
CA GLU A 124 -6.39 -32.31 -5.65
C GLU A 124 -5.11 -32.83 -5.01
N ALA A 125 -5.02 -34.15 -4.77
CA ALA A 125 -3.83 -34.78 -4.19
C ALA A 125 -2.56 -34.50 -5.01
N TYR A 126 -2.65 -34.54 -6.35
CA TYR A 126 -1.53 -34.19 -7.22
C TYR A 126 -1.14 -32.72 -7.10
N THR A 127 -2.10 -31.81 -7.13
CA THR A 127 -1.83 -30.35 -7.04
C THR A 127 -1.15 -30.00 -5.72
N THR A 128 -1.60 -30.59 -4.61
CA THR A 128 -1.01 -30.36 -3.28
C THR A 128 0.37 -31.00 -3.13
N LEU A 129 0.58 -32.22 -3.63
CA LEU A 129 1.85 -32.94 -3.44
C LEU A 129 2.92 -32.60 -4.49
N ALA A 130 2.53 -32.07 -5.66
CA ALA A 130 3.47 -31.67 -6.70
C ALA A 130 4.17 -30.33 -6.39
N ASP A 131 3.54 -29.44 -5.63
CA ASP A 131 4.16 -28.20 -5.18
C ASP A 131 4.86 -28.39 -3.83
N SER A 132 6.16 -28.08 -3.78
CA SER A 132 6.99 -28.26 -2.57
C SER A 132 6.49 -27.48 -1.35
N THR A 133 5.85 -26.32 -1.54
CA THR A 133 5.35 -25.46 -0.48
C THR A 133 4.02 -25.98 0.06
N LEU A 134 3.10 -26.36 -0.83
CA LEU A 134 1.80 -26.94 -0.45
C LEU A 134 1.98 -28.32 0.19
N ARG A 135 2.91 -29.14 -0.33
CA ARG A 135 3.28 -30.42 0.29
C ARG A 135 3.84 -30.22 1.68
N ARG A 136 4.65 -29.18 1.90
CA ARG A 136 5.20 -28.86 3.23
C ARG A 136 4.08 -28.53 4.22
N GLN A 137 3.13 -27.68 3.81
CA GLN A 137 1.97 -27.31 4.62
C GLN A 137 1.06 -28.51 4.90
N TYR A 138 0.77 -29.32 3.89
CA TYR A 138 0.01 -30.55 4.06
C TYR A 138 0.66 -31.51 5.06
N ASN A 139 1.98 -31.71 4.96
CA ASN A 139 2.73 -32.55 5.88
C ASN A 139 2.69 -32.02 7.32
N GLU A 140 2.71 -30.71 7.50
CA GLU A 140 2.74 -30.05 8.81
C GLU A 140 1.36 -30.01 9.49
N TYR A 141 0.30 -29.79 8.73
CA TYR A 141 -1.05 -29.51 9.26
C TYR A 141 -2.13 -30.56 8.90
N GLY A 142 -1.85 -31.51 8.02
CA GLY A 142 -2.77 -32.60 7.59
C GLY A 142 -4.01 -32.11 6.82
N LEU A 143 -4.94 -33.03 6.44
CA LEU A 143 -6.16 -32.63 5.73
C LEU A 143 -6.98 -31.64 6.55
N LYS A 144 -7.00 -31.72 7.89
CA LYS A 144 -7.76 -30.79 8.76
C LYS A 144 -7.12 -29.40 8.92
N GLY A 145 -5.91 -29.22 8.41
CA GLY A 145 -5.22 -27.94 8.36
C GLY A 145 -5.23 -27.32 6.96
N SER A 146 -5.26 -28.15 5.92
CA SER A 146 -5.49 -27.72 4.53
C SER A 146 -6.98 -27.59 4.20
N GLN A 147 -7.86 -28.30 4.91
CA GLN A 147 -9.31 -28.19 4.91
C GLN A 147 -9.70 -27.54 6.24
N GLY A 148 -10.09 -26.26 6.18
CA GLY A 148 -11.00 -25.72 7.19
C GLY A 148 -12.25 -26.61 7.26
N ALA A 149 -12.93 -26.60 8.40
CA ALA A 149 -14.11 -27.41 8.61
C ALA A 149 -15.09 -27.35 7.43
N ASP A 150 -15.60 -28.53 7.11
CA ASP A 150 -16.68 -28.83 6.16
C ASP A 150 -16.26 -28.87 4.68
N GLY A 151 -16.16 -30.11 4.18
CA GLY A 151 -16.01 -30.40 2.76
C GLY A 151 -17.34 -30.19 2.04
N ALA A 152 -17.21 -29.76 0.78
CA ALA A 152 -18.23 -29.14 -0.07
C ALA A 152 -18.39 -27.63 0.22
N ASP A 153 -18.17 -26.84 -0.83
CA ASP A 153 -18.39 -25.39 -0.92
C ASP A 153 -17.27 -24.45 -0.43
N GLY A 154 -16.62 -23.82 -1.40
CA GLY A 154 -16.19 -22.42 -1.30
C GLY A 154 -14.95 -22.11 -0.46
N ILE A 155 -14.05 -21.32 -1.05
CA ILE A 155 -13.06 -20.55 -0.29
C ILE A 155 -13.84 -19.68 0.72
N HIS A 156 -13.74 -19.96 2.03
CA HIS A 156 -14.39 -19.14 3.07
C HIS A 156 -13.84 -17.69 2.97
N PRO A 157 -14.64 -16.72 2.49
CA PRO A 157 -14.12 -15.41 2.09
C PRO A 157 -13.49 -14.66 3.26
N GLU A 158 -14.09 -14.74 4.45
CA GLU A 158 -13.54 -14.09 5.66
C GLU A 158 -12.12 -14.57 6.01
N LYS A 159 -11.85 -15.87 5.92
CA LYS A 159 -10.53 -16.44 6.22
C LYS A 159 -9.50 -16.13 5.12
N PHE A 160 -9.92 -16.20 3.86
CA PHE A 160 -9.09 -15.79 2.73
C PHE A 160 -8.69 -14.31 2.82
N PHE A 161 -9.61 -13.45 3.24
CA PHE A 161 -9.33 -12.04 3.46
C PHE A 161 -8.39 -11.80 4.65
N GLN A 162 -8.52 -12.54 5.75
CA GLN A 162 -7.58 -12.46 6.87
C GLN A 162 -6.17 -12.89 6.45
N ASP A 163 -6.04 -14.01 5.74
CA ASP A 163 -4.76 -14.53 5.25
C ASP A 163 -4.08 -13.61 4.23
N ILE A 164 -4.86 -12.80 3.51
CA ILE A 164 -4.36 -11.83 2.55
C ILE A 164 -4.05 -10.51 3.24
N PHE A 165 -4.98 -9.91 3.97
CA PHE A 165 -4.93 -8.49 4.31
C PHE A 165 -4.50 -8.17 5.74
N GLY A 166 -4.05 -9.15 6.51
CA GLY A 166 -3.48 -8.90 7.83
C GLY A 166 -3.52 -10.13 8.72
N GLY A 167 -2.67 -11.12 8.39
CA GLY A 167 -2.58 -12.42 9.07
C GLY A 167 -2.49 -12.34 10.60
N GLU A 168 -2.50 -13.48 11.29
CA GLU A 168 -2.70 -13.59 12.76
C GLU A 168 -1.88 -12.59 13.61
N ARG A 169 -0.69 -12.16 13.16
CA ARG A 169 0.15 -11.18 13.87
C ARG A 169 -0.41 -9.76 13.91
N PHE A 170 -1.22 -9.35 12.94
CA PHE A 170 -1.86 -8.03 12.94
C PHE A 170 -3.12 -7.97 13.79
N HIS A 171 -3.64 -9.11 14.25
CA HIS A 171 -4.87 -9.19 15.03
C HIS A 171 -4.87 -8.24 16.25
N ASP A 172 -3.73 -8.10 16.94
CA ASP A 172 -3.63 -7.23 18.12
C ASP A 172 -3.63 -5.72 17.80
N TYR A 173 -3.40 -5.36 16.53
CA TYR A 173 -3.35 -3.98 16.04
C TYR A 173 -4.64 -3.56 15.35
N ILE A 174 -5.18 -4.45 14.52
CA ILE A 174 -6.32 -4.15 13.67
C ILE A 174 -7.52 -5.02 13.97
N GLY A 175 -7.40 -6.21 14.56
CA GLY A 175 -8.50 -7.18 14.71
C GLY A 175 -8.99 -7.74 13.37
N THR A 176 -10.14 -8.39 13.35
CA THR A 176 -10.72 -8.93 12.11
C THR A 176 -11.31 -7.82 11.23
N ILE A 177 -10.95 -7.81 9.93
CA ILE A 177 -11.46 -6.85 8.94
C ILE A 177 -12.87 -7.28 8.49
N ALA A 178 -13.85 -6.39 8.62
CA ALA A 178 -15.27 -6.65 8.34
C ALA A 178 -15.57 -6.78 6.84
N ILE A 179 -14.83 -6.07 5.97
CA ILE A 179 -15.07 -6.09 4.51
C ILE A 179 -15.02 -7.50 3.90
N GLY A 180 -14.19 -8.40 4.46
CA GLY A 180 -14.10 -9.79 3.99
C GLY A 180 -15.35 -10.60 4.30
N ARG A 181 -16.02 -10.30 5.42
CA ARG A 181 -17.28 -10.93 5.82
C ARG A 181 -18.44 -10.45 4.95
N GLU A 182 -18.57 -9.13 4.79
CA GLU A 182 -19.65 -8.53 3.99
C GLU A 182 -19.61 -8.98 2.53
N MET A 183 -18.41 -9.10 1.96
CA MET A 183 -18.26 -9.62 0.61
C MET A 183 -18.57 -11.11 0.52
N GLY A 184 -18.19 -11.89 1.54
CA GLY A 184 -18.54 -13.31 1.59
C GLY A 184 -20.04 -13.54 1.67
N GLU A 185 -20.75 -12.75 2.48
CA GLU A 185 -22.22 -12.75 2.53
C GLU A 185 -22.83 -12.36 1.18
N THR A 186 -22.25 -11.37 0.49
CA THR A 186 -22.73 -10.93 -0.83
C THR A 186 -22.52 -12.01 -1.90
N MET A 187 -21.36 -12.66 -1.92
CA MET A 187 -21.06 -13.75 -2.85
C MET A 187 -21.92 -14.99 -2.60
N ALA A 188 -22.14 -15.35 -1.34
CA ALA A 188 -23.02 -16.46 -0.97
C ALA A 188 -24.47 -16.20 -1.42
N ARG A 189 -24.95 -14.96 -1.32
CA ARG A 189 -26.26 -14.56 -1.86
C ARG A 189 -26.32 -14.65 -3.38
N HIS A 190 -25.26 -14.24 -4.06
CA HIS A 190 -25.16 -14.29 -5.53
C HIS A 190 -25.20 -15.74 -6.03
N GLN A 191 -24.42 -16.63 -5.42
CA GLN A 191 -24.43 -18.08 -5.69
C GLN A 191 -25.80 -18.71 -5.41
N ALA A 192 -26.42 -18.40 -4.27
CA ALA A 192 -27.75 -18.91 -3.95
C ALA A 192 -28.83 -18.47 -4.96
N ARG A 193 -28.71 -17.26 -5.54
CA ARG A 193 -29.61 -16.79 -6.62
C ARG A 193 -29.35 -17.49 -7.94
N GLU A 194 -28.09 -17.73 -8.30
CA GLU A 194 -27.72 -18.53 -9.48
C GLU A 194 -28.29 -19.95 -9.38
N GLU A 195 -28.15 -20.60 -8.22
CA GLU A 195 -28.69 -21.93 -7.95
C GLU A 195 -30.24 -21.95 -7.96
N ALA A 196 -30.87 -20.87 -7.54
CA ALA A 196 -32.33 -20.70 -7.60
C ALA A 196 -32.85 -20.34 -9.01
N GLY A 197 -31.99 -20.19 -10.01
CA GLY A 197 -32.36 -19.80 -11.38
C GLY A 197 -32.87 -18.36 -11.50
N GLN A 198 -32.55 -17.50 -10.53
CA GLN A 198 -32.86 -16.06 -10.54
C GLN A 198 -31.70 -15.28 -11.18
N ASP A 199 -31.97 -14.08 -11.73
CA ASP A 199 -30.90 -13.22 -12.25
C ASP A 199 -29.97 -12.82 -11.10
N PRO A 200 -28.71 -13.24 -11.11
CA PRO A 200 -27.80 -13.01 -9.99
C PRO A 200 -27.32 -11.55 -9.96
N ASN A 201 -27.42 -10.82 -11.07
CA ASN A 201 -27.11 -9.39 -11.17
C ASN A 201 -28.34 -8.49 -11.04
N ALA A 202 -29.54 -9.05 -10.83
CA ALA A 202 -30.68 -8.23 -10.47
C ALA A 202 -30.35 -7.48 -9.17
N GLU A 203 -30.46 -6.14 -9.23
CA GLU A 203 -30.58 -5.35 -8.01
C GLU A 203 -31.63 -6.04 -7.14
N PRO A 204 -31.42 -6.15 -5.82
CA PRO A 204 -32.45 -6.72 -4.98
C PRO A 204 -33.75 -5.99 -5.32
N GLU A 205 -34.68 -6.68 -5.99
CA GLU A 205 -36.10 -6.40 -5.79
C GLU A 205 -36.19 -6.28 -4.29
N GLN A 206 -36.69 -5.14 -3.81
CA GLN A 206 -36.71 -4.81 -2.40
C GLN A 206 -37.35 -5.98 -1.66
N ASP A 207 -36.54 -6.95 -1.26
CA ASP A 207 -36.83 -7.84 -0.17
C ASP A 207 -37.14 -6.80 0.91
N GLU A 208 -38.41 -6.73 1.30
CA GLU A 208 -38.91 -5.82 2.31
C GLU A 208 -38.30 -6.21 3.66
N GLU A 209 -36.97 -6.28 3.73
CA GLU A 209 -36.20 -6.25 4.95
C GLU A 209 -36.61 -4.96 5.61
N SER A 210 -37.37 -5.13 6.69
CA SER A 210 -38.02 -4.02 7.35
C SER A 210 -36.97 -2.99 7.75
N GLU A 211 -37.34 -1.71 7.74
CA GLU A 211 -36.48 -0.64 8.25
C GLU A 211 -35.98 -0.93 9.69
N GLU A 212 -36.73 -1.73 10.45
CA GLU A 212 -36.33 -2.22 11.77
C GLU A 212 -35.23 -3.30 11.72
N GLU A 213 -35.30 -4.27 10.81
CA GLU A 213 -34.27 -5.29 10.62
C GLU A 213 -32.94 -4.69 10.13
N LYS A 214 -32.99 -3.73 9.20
CA LYS A 214 -31.80 -3.00 8.76
C LYS A 214 -31.13 -2.26 9.91
N LYS A 215 -31.92 -1.54 10.72
CA LYS A 215 -31.42 -0.85 11.91
C LYS A 215 -30.85 -1.81 12.95
N MET A 216 -31.46 -2.97 13.15
CA MET A 216 -30.93 -3.98 14.07
C MET A 216 -29.59 -4.54 13.60
N LYS A 217 -29.45 -4.86 12.30
CA LYS A 217 -28.19 -5.33 11.72
C LYS A 217 -27.09 -4.26 11.77
N GLU A 218 -27.44 -3.00 11.50
CA GLU A 218 -26.50 -1.89 11.63
C GLU A 218 -26.05 -1.69 13.08
N ALA A 219 -26.98 -1.80 14.05
CA ALA A 219 -26.66 -1.70 15.47
C ALA A 219 -25.78 -2.86 15.95
N GLU A 220 -26.03 -4.09 15.50
CA GLU A 220 -25.20 -5.26 15.80
C GLU A 220 -23.76 -5.08 15.28
N LYS A 221 -23.61 -4.63 14.02
CA LYS A 221 -22.30 -4.32 13.43
C LYS A 221 -21.55 -3.24 14.19
N GLU A 222 -22.25 -2.18 14.62
CA GLU A 222 -21.66 -1.12 15.43
C GLU A 222 -21.27 -1.62 16.83
N GLU A 223 -22.05 -2.52 17.44
CA GLU A 223 -21.69 -3.15 18.71
C GLU A 223 -20.43 -4.02 18.58
N GLU A 224 -20.33 -4.84 17.53
CA GLU A 224 -19.13 -5.63 17.23
C GLU A 224 -17.91 -4.73 17.02
N ARG A 225 -18.08 -3.65 16.25
CA ARG A 225 -17.03 -2.65 16.02
C ARG A 225 -16.56 -2.03 17.32
N GLN A 226 -17.47 -1.68 18.23
CA GLN A 226 -17.12 -1.12 19.54
C GLN A 226 -16.40 -2.13 20.44
N LYS A 227 -16.79 -3.42 20.42
CA LYS A 227 -16.07 -4.49 21.14
C LYS A 227 -14.63 -4.62 20.64
N ARG A 228 -14.44 -4.59 19.31
CA ARG A 228 -13.12 -4.59 18.67
C ARG A 228 -12.30 -3.37 19.09
N VAL A 229 -12.87 -2.16 18.98
CA VAL A 229 -12.18 -0.92 19.38
C VAL A 229 -11.75 -0.99 20.84
N LYS A 230 -12.61 -1.40 21.77
CA LYS A 230 -12.26 -1.53 23.20
C LYS A 230 -11.09 -2.47 23.44
N THR A 231 -11.12 -3.65 22.80
CA THR A 231 -10.03 -4.64 22.90
C THR A 231 -8.71 -4.06 22.39
N LEU A 232 -8.73 -3.40 21.23
CA LEU A 232 -7.55 -2.77 20.64
C LEU A 232 -7.06 -1.56 21.45
N THR A 233 -7.96 -0.82 22.10
CA THR A 233 -7.63 0.25 23.05
C THR A 233 -6.84 -0.29 24.23
N GLU A 234 -7.24 -1.43 24.81
CA GLU A 234 -6.51 -2.06 25.91
C GLU A 234 -5.13 -2.54 25.48
N ASN A 235 -5.02 -3.16 24.30
CA ASN A 235 -3.76 -3.59 23.71
C ASN A 235 -2.79 -2.41 23.51
N LEU A 236 -3.28 -1.31 22.91
CA LEU A 236 -2.47 -0.14 22.66
C LEU A 236 -2.09 0.56 23.98
N LYS A 237 -3.00 0.69 24.95
CA LYS A 237 -2.70 1.22 26.30
C LYS A 237 -1.58 0.44 26.95
N SER A 238 -1.70 -0.90 27.02
CA SER A 238 -0.68 -1.78 27.60
C SER A 238 0.69 -1.58 26.95
N LYS A 239 0.72 -1.38 25.63
CA LYS A 239 1.95 -1.13 24.88
C LYS A 239 2.57 0.23 25.20
N LEU A 240 1.79 1.31 25.15
CA LEU A 240 2.29 2.67 25.41
C LEU A 240 2.65 2.88 26.89
N ASP A 241 1.94 2.23 27.81
CA ASP A 241 2.13 2.38 29.26
C ASP A 241 3.49 1.85 29.74
N SER A 242 4.07 0.88 29.01
CA SER A 242 5.45 0.44 29.24
C SER A 242 6.49 1.54 29.13
N TYR A 243 6.16 2.64 28.42
CA TYR A 243 6.93 3.88 28.37
C TYR A 243 6.31 4.99 29.21
N ALA A 244 4.98 5.17 29.15
CA ALA A 244 4.31 6.35 29.67
C ALA A 244 4.40 6.50 31.21
N TYR A 245 4.55 5.40 31.94
CA TYR A 245 4.72 5.41 33.40
C TYR A 245 6.18 5.35 33.87
N ASP A 246 7.15 5.11 32.98
CA ASP A 246 8.57 5.07 33.34
C ASP A 246 9.12 6.49 33.51
N LYS A 247 9.10 7.00 34.75
CA LYS A 247 9.58 8.34 35.11
C LYS A 247 11.11 8.42 35.18
N GLN A 248 11.84 7.31 35.05
CA GLN A 248 13.29 7.30 35.08
C GLN A 248 13.85 7.39 33.66
N ASP A 249 14.39 8.56 33.30
CA ASP A 249 14.92 8.91 31.96
C ASP A 249 16.16 8.08 31.52
N GLY A 250 16.57 7.09 32.31
CA GLY A 250 17.72 6.21 32.09
C GLY A 250 17.51 5.12 31.02
N GLY A 251 16.94 5.48 29.86
CA GLY A 251 16.86 4.61 28.68
C GLY A 251 15.51 3.95 28.41
N ALA A 252 14.44 4.33 29.11
CA ALA A 252 13.07 3.84 28.86
C ALA A 252 12.64 4.04 27.39
N LYS A 253 12.93 5.22 26.86
CA LYS A 253 12.68 5.60 25.46
C LYS A 253 13.35 4.67 24.46
N GLU A 254 14.62 4.33 24.70
CA GLU A 254 15.38 3.48 23.78
C GLU A 254 14.94 2.02 23.87
N ARG A 255 14.63 1.52 25.08
CA ARG A 255 14.03 0.18 25.26
C ARG A 255 12.70 0.04 24.53
N PHE A 256 11.84 1.06 24.65
CA PHE A 256 10.57 1.11 23.94
C PHE A 256 10.79 1.08 22.42
N ARG A 257 11.66 1.95 21.89
CA ARG A 257 11.99 1.97 20.45
C ARG A 257 12.50 0.63 19.94
N GLN A 258 13.44 0.01 20.65
CA GLN A 258 13.99 -1.31 20.26
C GLN A 258 12.91 -2.38 20.22
N LYS A 259 12.02 -2.41 21.22
CA LYS A 259 10.87 -3.33 21.23
C LYS A 259 9.96 -3.10 20.01
N MET A 260 9.65 -1.85 19.70
CA MET A 260 8.78 -1.51 18.57
C MET A 260 9.44 -1.79 17.21
N TYR A 261 10.77 -1.63 17.08
CA TYR A 261 11.50 -2.04 15.87
C TYR A 261 11.45 -3.56 15.67
N HIS A 262 11.65 -4.34 16.74
CA HIS A 262 11.57 -5.80 16.64
C HIS A 262 10.17 -6.27 16.25
N GLU A 263 9.14 -5.67 16.85
CA GLU A 263 7.75 -5.98 16.52
C GLU A 263 7.38 -5.59 15.08
N ALA A 264 7.84 -4.43 14.59
CA ALA A 264 7.70 -4.06 13.19
C ALA A 264 8.43 -5.02 12.24
N ASP A 265 9.57 -5.57 12.66
CA ASP A 265 10.35 -6.56 11.92
C ASP A 265 9.66 -7.93 11.85
N GLU A 266 8.88 -8.30 12.87
CA GLU A 266 8.02 -9.49 12.82
C GLU A 266 6.80 -9.24 11.92
N LEU A 267 6.14 -8.09 12.09
CA LEU A 267 4.93 -7.72 11.34
C LEU A 267 5.18 -7.56 9.84
N LYS A 268 6.37 -7.07 9.42
CA LYS A 268 6.68 -6.91 7.99
C LYS A 268 6.74 -8.24 7.23
N THR A 269 6.85 -9.38 7.94
CA THR A 269 6.93 -10.72 7.32
C THR A 269 5.58 -11.27 6.90
N GLU A 270 4.49 -10.70 7.39
CA GLU A 270 3.14 -11.08 6.97
C GLU A 270 2.84 -10.59 5.56
N LYS A 271 1.94 -11.30 4.87
CA LYS A 271 1.38 -10.79 3.61
C LYS A 271 0.69 -9.47 3.91
N TYR A 272 1.03 -8.43 3.16
CA TYR A 272 0.48 -7.07 3.32
C TYR A 272 1.01 -6.35 4.57
N GLY A 273 2.03 -6.93 5.24
CA GLY A 273 2.52 -6.43 6.52
C GLY A 273 3.15 -5.04 6.46
N ILE A 274 3.94 -4.73 5.44
CA ILE A 274 4.59 -3.41 5.30
C ILE A 274 3.55 -2.31 5.12
N GLU A 275 2.51 -2.57 4.34
CA GLU A 275 1.48 -1.61 3.99
C GLU A 275 0.50 -1.39 5.13
N LEU A 276 0.16 -2.45 5.86
CA LEU A 276 -0.57 -2.34 7.12
C LEU A 276 0.24 -1.54 8.14
N LEU A 277 1.54 -1.82 8.29
CA LEU A 277 2.43 -1.02 9.13
C LEU A 277 2.41 0.45 8.68
N HIS A 278 2.46 0.74 7.38
CA HIS A 278 2.41 2.13 6.89
C HIS A 278 1.06 2.79 7.17
N ALA A 279 -0.07 2.09 6.98
CA ALA A 279 -1.40 2.62 7.25
C ALA A 279 -1.62 2.88 8.74
N VAL A 280 -1.28 1.90 9.59
CA VAL A 280 -1.32 1.99 11.06
C VAL A 280 -0.40 3.11 11.54
N GLY A 281 0.84 3.11 11.06
CA GLY A 281 1.89 4.05 11.45
C GLY A 281 1.56 5.49 11.07
N TYR A 282 1.04 5.70 9.86
CA TYR A 282 0.53 7.00 9.41
C TYR A 282 -0.58 7.50 10.32
N THR A 283 -1.58 6.67 10.64
CA THR A 283 -2.69 7.06 11.50
C THR A 283 -2.21 7.40 12.92
N TYR A 284 -1.37 6.55 13.53
CA TYR A 284 -0.77 6.82 14.85
C TYR A 284 -0.02 8.14 14.88
N ARG A 285 0.84 8.39 13.89
CA ARG A 285 1.62 9.61 13.79
C ARG A 285 0.73 10.84 13.61
N MET A 286 -0.29 10.75 12.75
CA MET A 286 -1.22 11.85 12.52
C MET A 286 -2.03 12.18 13.78
N LYS A 287 -2.52 11.18 14.52
CA LYS A 287 -3.24 11.37 15.79
C LYS A 287 -2.33 11.94 16.89
N ALA A 288 -1.08 11.51 16.95
CA ALA A 288 -0.10 12.06 17.89
C ALA A 288 0.20 13.54 17.60
N LEU A 289 0.43 13.87 16.32
CA LEU A 289 0.73 15.24 15.87
C LEU A 289 -0.48 16.19 15.97
N SER A 290 -1.71 15.67 15.80
CA SER A 290 -2.94 16.46 15.92
C SER A 290 -3.41 16.63 17.37
N SER A 291 -2.86 15.86 18.31
CA SER A 291 -3.18 15.96 19.73
C SER A 291 -2.76 17.30 20.32
N SER A 292 -3.65 17.92 21.09
CA SER A 292 -3.40 19.19 21.80
C SER A 292 -2.34 19.07 22.90
N LEU A 293 -1.99 17.84 23.31
CA LEU A 293 -0.99 17.51 24.31
C LEU A 293 0.42 17.36 23.71
N HIS A 294 0.59 17.50 22.39
CA HIS A 294 1.89 17.32 21.74
C HIS A 294 2.91 18.40 22.19
N PRO A 295 4.14 18.02 22.62
CA PRO A 295 5.09 18.93 23.28
C PRO A 295 5.59 20.08 22.39
N LYS A 296 5.58 19.92 21.06
CA LYS A 296 5.97 20.97 20.09
C LYS A 296 4.78 21.79 19.63
N LYS A 297 4.00 22.34 20.57
CA LYS A 297 2.77 23.11 20.36
C LYS A 297 2.92 24.41 19.51
N GLY A 298 4.12 24.74 19.02
CA GLY A 298 4.41 26.05 18.41
C GLY A 298 5.25 26.11 17.12
N TRP A 299 5.77 25.00 16.57
CA TRP A 299 6.54 25.05 15.30
C TRP A 299 5.70 24.69 14.07
N THR A 300 4.57 24.00 14.24
CA THR A 300 3.67 23.72 13.11
C THR A 300 2.92 25.00 12.74
N LEU A 301 3.18 25.55 11.56
CA LEU A 301 2.44 26.67 10.96
C LEU A 301 0.92 26.46 11.12
N GLY A 302 0.29 27.17 12.07
CA GLY A 302 -1.16 27.31 12.22
C GLY A 302 -1.80 26.42 13.27
N GLY A 303 -1.99 26.95 14.49
CA GLY A 303 -2.72 26.35 15.60
C GLY A 303 -4.23 26.13 15.39
N TYR A 304 -4.72 25.94 14.16
CA TYR A 304 -6.13 25.63 13.84
C TYR A 304 -6.34 24.86 12.52
N ILE A 305 -5.36 24.13 11.97
CA ILE A 305 -5.59 23.31 10.74
C ILE A 305 -5.02 21.87 10.78
N PRO A 306 -5.40 21.02 11.76
CA PRO A 306 -5.37 19.56 11.55
C PRO A 306 -6.72 18.97 11.11
N SER A 307 -7.83 19.49 11.64
CA SER A 307 -9.18 18.93 11.40
C SER A 307 -9.61 18.97 9.92
N ILE A 308 -9.22 20.01 9.18
CA ILE A 308 -9.58 20.16 7.76
C ILE A 308 -8.78 19.18 6.88
N ARG A 309 -7.50 18.92 7.21
CA ARG A 309 -6.64 18.04 6.41
C ARG A 309 -6.98 16.56 6.61
N GLU A 310 -7.36 16.17 7.82
CA GLU A 310 -7.91 14.85 8.13
C GLU A 310 -9.24 14.61 7.42
N LYS A 311 -10.19 15.57 7.50
CA LYS A 311 -11.46 15.53 6.77
C LYS A 311 -11.28 15.53 5.24
N THR A 312 -10.30 16.25 4.71
CA THR A 312 -10.00 16.28 3.26
C THR A 312 -9.36 14.99 2.78
N TYR A 313 -8.47 14.39 3.58
CA TYR A 313 -7.89 13.07 3.30
C TYR A 313 -8.99 12.00 3.27
N MET A 314 -9.93 12.02 4.23
CA MET A 314 -11.09 11.14 4.27
C MET A 314 -11.98 11.27 3.02
N ILE A 315 -12.30 12.50 2.60
CA ILE A 315 -13.07 12.72 1.37
C ILE A 315 -12.31 12.15 0.16
N SER A 316 -11.02 12.45 0.02
CA SER A 316 -10.20 11.93 -1.07
C SER A 316 -10.11 10.39 -1.09
N SER A 317 -9.95 9.75 0.08
CA SER A 317 -9.90 8.29 0.19
C SER A 317 -11.24 7.62 -0.12
N THR A 318 -12.36 8.22 0.31
CA THR A 318 -13.71 7.74 -0.02
C THR A 318 -13.97 7.85 -1.52
N PHE A 319 -13.65 9.00 -2.14
CA PHE A 319 -13.76 9.17 -3.60
C PHE A 319 -12.85 8.21 -4.38
N SER A 320 -11.64 7.92 -3.88
CA SER A 320 -10.73 6.97 -4.52
C SER A 320 -11.25 5.53 -4.48
N THR A 321 -11.98 5.15 -3.43
CA THR A 321 -12.58 3.82 -3.30
C THR A 321 -13.82 3.68 -4.17
N ILE A 322 -14.67 4.71 -4.25
CA ILE A 322 -15.81 4.77 -5.18
C ILE A 322 -15.32 4.67 -6.64
N LYS A 323 -14.26 5.41 -6.99
CA LYS A 323 -13.63 5.31 -8.32
C LYS A 323 -13.10 3.90 -8.59
N LYS A 324 -12.54 3.23 -7.58
CA LYS A 324 -12.06 1.85 -7.70
C LYS A 324 -13.20 0.84 -7.87
N ALA A 325 -14.32 1.00 -7.17
CA ALA A 325 -15.52 0.18 -7.38
C ALA A 325 -16.07 0.30 -8.81
N TYR A 326 -16.08 1.53 -9.36
CA TYR A 326 -16.42 1.75 -10.77
C TYR A 326 -15.45 1.05 -11.73
N THR A 327 -14.14 1.07 -11.45
CA THR A 327 -13.16 0.33 -12.26
C THR A 327 -13.36 -1.18 -12.23
N VAL A 328 -13.86 -1.74 -11.11
CA VAL A 328 -14.22 -3.17 -11.01
C VAL A 328 -15.40 -3.48 -11.93
N GLN A 329 -16.47 -2.68 -11.88
CA GLN A 329 -17.66 -2.87 -12.72
C GLN A 329 -17.34 -2.81 -14.22
N SER A 330 -16.50 -1.85 -14.62
CA SER A 330 -16.05 -1.74 -16.01
C SER A 330 -15.15 -2.91 -16.46
N ALA A 331 -14.35 -3.49 -15.55
CA ALA A 331 -13.55 -4.68 -15.84
C ALA A 331 -14.43 -5.92 -16.07
N PHE A 332 -15.47 -6.14 -15.25
CA PHE A 332 -16.43 -7.22 -15.48
C PHE A 332 -17.22 -7.04 -16.78
N THR A 333 -17.65 -5.81 -17.07
CA THR A 333 -18.31 -5.47 -18.35
C THR A 333 -17.40 -5.79 -19.55
N ALA A 334 -16.08 -5.59 -19.42
CA ALA A 334 -15.13 -5.90 -20.47
C ALA A 334 -14.98 -7.41 -20.71
N ILE A 335 -15.06 -8.24 -19.67
CA ILE A 335 -15.08 -9.71 -19.78
C ILE A 335 -16.35 -10.15 -20.50
N GLN A 336 -17.53 -9.69 -20.06
CA GLN A 336 -18.81 -10.04 -20.70
C GLN A 336 -18.85 -9.66 -22.18
N LYS A 337 -18.35 -8.46 -22.54
CA LYS A 337 -18.22 -8.04 -23.95
C LYS A 337 -17.23 -8.90 -24.72
N ALA A 338 -16.15 -9.38 -24.09
CA ALA A 338 -15.19 -10.28 -24.72
C ALA A 338 -15.76 -11.69 -24.95
N GLU A 339 -16.58 -12.18 -24.02
CA GLU A 339 -17.30 -13.46 -24.17
C GLU A 339 -18.36 -13.37 -25.28
N ALA A 340 -19.14 -12.29 -25.31
CA ALA A 340 -20.16 -12.08 -26.33
C ALA A 340 -19.61 -12.00 -27.77
N ARG A 341 -18.35 -11.56 -27.95
CA ARG A 341 -17.67 -11.54 -29.25
C ARG A 341 -16.91 -12.83 -29.60
N GLY A 342 -16.97 -13.87 -28.76
CA GLY A 342 -16.27 -15.13 -28.98
C GLY A 342 -14.75 -15.01 -28.85
N CYS A 343 -14.25 -14.47 -27.73
CA CYS A 343 -12.81 -14.33 -27.48
C CYS A 343 -12.07 -15.66 -27.33
N SER A 344 -10.76 -15.63 -27.61
CA SER A 344 -9.89 -16.79 -27.41
C SER A 344 -9.72 -17.11 -25.91
N PRO A 345 -9.47 -18.38 -25.52
CA PRO A 345 -9.23 -18.75 -24.12
C PRO A 345 -8.10 -17.95 -23.46
N GLU A 346 -7.05 -17.60 -24.22
CA GLU A 346 -5.92 -16.82 -23.72
C GLU A 346 -6.30 -15.35 -23.46
N GLU A 347 -7.12 -14.76 -24.34
CA GLU A 347 -7.62 -13.39 -24.17
C GLU A 347 -8.58 -13.28 -22.99
N LYS A 348 -9.45 -14.28 -22.82
CA LYS A 348 -10.34 -14.40 -21.65
C LYS A 348 -9.54 -14.45 -20.35
N ALA A 349 -8.55 -15.33 -20.26
CA ALA A 349 -7.70 -15.46 -19.07
C ALA A 349 -6.97 -14.15 -18.72
N LYS A 350 -6.47 -13.40 -19.72
CA LYS A 350 -5.83 -12.09 -19.49
C LYS A 350 -6.81 -11.04 -18.94
N LEU A 351 -8.04 -11.02 -19.44
CA LEU A 351 -9.07 -10.10 -18.96
C LEU A 351 -9.54 -10.46 -17.56
N GLU A 352 -9.72 -11.74 -17.27
CA GLU A 352 -10.04 -12.25 -15.93
C GLU A 352 -8.94 -11.90 -14.91
N GLN A 353 -7.67 -12.11 -15.27
CA GLN A 353 -6.55 -11.71 -14.41
C GLN A 353 -6.55 -10.21 -14.12
N LYS A 354 -6.75 -9.38 -15.16
CA LYS A 354 -6.80 -7.92 -15.00
C LYS A 354 -8.00 -7.47 -14.15
N ALA A 355 -9.15 -8.09 -14.31
CA ALA A 355 -10.32 -7.83 -13.48
C ALA A 355 -10.07 -8.23 -12.02
N ALA A 356 -9.43 -9.37 -11.77
CA ALA A 356 -9.02 -9.81 -10.44
C ALA A 356 -8.06 -8.82 -9.78
N GLU A 357 -7.05 -8.32 -10.51
CA GLU A 357 -6.13 -7.29 -9.99
C GLU A 357 -6.86 -6.00 -9.60
N ILE A 358 -7.78 -5.52 -10.45
CA ILE A 358 -8.58 -4.32 -10.19
C ILE A 358 -9.51 -4.53 -8.99
N ALA A 359 -10.15 -5.69 -8.89
CA ALA A 359 -11.00 -6.09 -7.76
C ALA A 359 -10.21 -6.12 -6.46
N MET A 360 -9.05 -6.77 -6.42
CA MET A 360 -8.18 -6.82 -5.25
C MET A 360 -7.69 -5.43 -4.82
N GLY A 361 -7.37 -4.56 -5.78
CA GLY A 361 -6.99 -3.18 -5.50
C GLY A 361 -8.11 -2.32 -4.90
N ALA A 362 -9.38 -2.61 -5.23
CA ALA A 362 -10.56 -1.99 -4.62
C ALA A 362 -10.81 -2.52 -3.21
N LEU A 363 -10.71 -3.84 -3.02
CA LEU A 363 -10.86 -4.48 -1.72
C LEU A 363 -9.85 -4.00 -0.70
N TRP A 364 -8.57 -3.88 -1.11
CA TRP A 364 -7.54 -3.29 -0.26
C TRP A 364 -7.86 -1.86 0.16
N ALA A 365 -8.42 -1.04 -0.74
CA ALA A 365 -8.76 0.34 -0.41
C ALA A 365 -9.86 0.41 0.66
N GLY A 366 -10.86 -0.46 0.56
CA GLY A 366 -11.90 -0.62 1.57
C GLY A 366 -11.35 -1.11 2.91
N ALA A 367 -10.57 -2.21 2.89
CA ALA A 367 -9.92 -2.76 4.08
C ALA A 367 -9.03 -1.72 4.80
N ARG A 368 -8.23 -0.96 4.04
CA ARG A 368 -7.40 0.11 4.57
C ARG A 368 -8.22 1.21 5.24
N MET A 369 -9.32 1.65 4.63
CA MET A 369 -10.19 2.68 5.25
C MET A 369 -10.77 2.19 6.57
N GLU A 370 -11.22 0.93 6.62
CA GLU A 370 -11.75 0.33 7.84
C GLU A 370 -10.67 0.27 8.93
N VAL A 371 -9.48 -0.22 8.60
CA VAL A 371 -8.32 -0.28 9.51
C VAL A 371 -7.97 1.11 10.04
N GLU A 372 -7.82 2.10 9.16
CA GLU A 372 -7.52 3.46 9.58
C GLU A 372 -8.65 4.04 10.45
N GLY A 373 -9.92 3.75 10.14
CA GLY A 373 -11.08 4.18 10.92
C GLY A 373 -11.05 3.63 12.35
N VAL A 374 -10.88 2.31 12.49
CA VAL A 374 -10.77 1.64 13.80
C VAL A 374 -9.59 2.19 14.59
N ILE A 375 -8.43 2.39 13.96
CA ILE A 375 -7.23 2.88 14.63
C ILE A 375 -7.40 4.32 15.14
N ARG A 376 -8.12 5.19 14.40
CA ARG A 376 -8.41 6.56 14.85
C ARG A 376 -9.20 6.54 16.15
N ASP A 377 -10.27 5.75 16.22
CA ASP A 377 -11.11 5.61 17.41
C ASP A 377 -10.31 5.00 18.58
N VAL A 378 -9.49 3.98 18.30
CA VAL A 378 -8.59 3.40 19.29
C VAL A 378 -7.65 4.47 19.87
N CYS A 379 -7.04 5.32 19.02
CA CYS A 379 -6.16 6.39 19.48
C CYS A 379 -6.90 7.43 20.31
N ASP A 380 -8.11 7.82 19.92
CA ASP A 380 -8.93 8.74 20.70
C ASP A 380 -9.23 8.17 22.08
N ASN A 381 -9.59 6.89 22.15
CA ASN A 381 -9.86 6.20 23.40
C ASN A 381 -8.62 6.06 24.30
N VAL A 382 -7.44 5.85 23.72
CA VAL A 382 -6.19 5.77 24.47
C VAL A 382 -5.78 7.12 25.07
N LEU A 383 -6.02 8.22 24.35
CA LEU A 383 -5.60 9.56 24.74
C LEU A 383 -6.62 10.29 25.62
N TRP A 384 -7.93 10.02 25.44
CA TRP A 384 -9.00 10.87 25.97
C TRP A 384 -10.04 10.16 26.85
N ASP A 385 -10.28 8.85 26.72
CA ASP A 385 -11.39 8.19 27.44
C ASP A 385 -11.24 8.16 28.96
N ASP A 386 -10.01 8.19 29.47
CA ASP A 386 -9.76 8.08 30.90
C ASP A 386 -9.43 9.45 31.53
N PRO A 387 -10.41 10.09 32.21
CA PRO A 387 -10.18 11.36 32.89
C PRO A 387 -9.32 11.22 34.14
N SER A 388 -9.14 10.00 34.69
CA SER A 388 -8.36 9.76 35.91
C SER A 388 -6.85 9.75 35.68
N VAL A 389 -6.41 9.60 34.41
CA VAL A 389 -5.00 9.55 34.05
C VAL A 389 -4.39 10.96 34.03
N ASP A 390 -3.27 11.11 34.72
CA ASP A 390 -2.48 12.34 34.79
C ASP A 390 -2.09 12.85 33.38
N ASN A 391 -2.15 14.17 33.18
CA ASN A 391 -1.79 14.82 31.92
C ASN A 391 -0.35 14.49 31.51
N ASP A 392 0.55 14.34 32.48
CA ASP A 392 1.96 14.00 32.23
C ASP A 392 2.13 12.60 31.61
N VAL A 393 1.24 11.67 31.97
CA VAL A 393 1.19 10.32 31.37
C VAL A 393 0.57 10.40 29.97
N LYS A 394 -0.48 11.21 29.78
CA LYS A 394 -1.09 11.42 28.46
C LYS A 394 -0.12 12.04 27.45
N VAL A 395 0.69 13.01 27.87
CA VAL A 395 1.77 13.59 27.03
C VAL A 395 2.80 12.53 26.63
N ARG A 396 3.21 11.67 27.57
CA ARG A 396 4.14 10.56 27.25
C ARG A 396 3.51 9.50 26.34
N ARG A 397 2.21 9.22 26.47
CA ARG A 397 1.47 8.36 25.52
C ARG A 397 1.48 8.95 24.11
N VAL A 398 1.28 10.27 23.96
CA VAL A 398 1.39 10.96 22.66
C VAL A 398 2.79 10.80 22.06
N GLU A 399 3.85 10.98 22.87
CA GLU A 399 5.23 10.79 22.41
C GLU A 399 5.52 9.33 21.99
N ALA A 400 5.06 8.35 22.76
CA ALA A 400 5.17 6.94 22.40
C ALA A 400 4.41 6.60 21.12
N LEU A 401 3.22 7.17 20.94
CA LEU A 401 2.40 6.99 19.75
C LEU A 401 3.06 7.60 18.51
N GLU A 402 3.69 8.77 18.63
CA GLU A 402 4.47 9.39 17.55
C GLU A 402 5.67 8.50 17.17
N MET A 403 6.42 8.00 18.16
CA MET A 403 7.55 7.10 17.92
C MET A 403 7.13 5.80 17.24
N LEU A 404 6.07 5.16 17.75
CA LEU A 404 5.50 3.95 17.17
C LEU A 404 5.05 4.19 15.72
N GLY A 405 4.33 5.29 15.49
CA GLY A 405 3.87 5.69 14.17
C GLY A 405 5.01 5.88 13.17
N HIS A 406 6.08 6.57 13.58
CA HIS A 406 7.26 6.77 12.75
C HIS A 406 8.00 5.45 12.46
N ILE A 407 8.15 4.56 13.44
CA ILE A 407 8.81 3.25 13.24
C ILE A 407 8.04 2.43 12.20
N PHE A 408 6.73 2.32 12.37
CA PHE A 408 5.87 1.57 11.46
C PHE A 408 5.89 2.17 10.05
N GLU A 409 5.73 3.49 9.90
CA GLU A 409 5.78 4.18 8.60
C GLU A 409 7.16 4.07 7.91
N SER A 410 8.24 3.99 8.68
CA SER A 410 9.61 3.89 8.14
C SER A 410 10.09 2.46 7.87
N THR A 411 9.30 1.46 8.23
CA THR A 411 9.64 0.04 8.02
C THR A 411 9.66 -0.27 6.52
N LYS A 412 10.66 -1.03 6.07
CA LYS A 412 10.84 -1.44 4.67
C LYS A 412 11.01 -2.96 4.60
N GLY A 413 10.54 -3.55 3.50
CA GLY A 413 10.78 -4.96 3.22
C GLY A 413 12.27 -5.26 3.03
N ASP A 414 12.66 -6.48 3.41
CA ASP A 414 14.00 -6.96 3.10
C ASP A 414 14.11 -7.13 1.59
N LYS A 415 15.18 -6.58 0.99
CA LYS A 415 15.45 -6.65 -0.46
C LYS A 415 15.79 -8.07 -0.95
N MET A 416 15.20 -9.12 -0.39
CA MET A 416 15.57 -10.51 -0.63
C MET A 416 14.47 -11.37 -1.28
N GLU A 417 13.28 -10.81 -1.56
CA GLU A 417 12.22 -11.53 -2.30
C GLU A 417 12.08 -11.11 -3.78
N GLU A 418 12.65 -9.96 -4.20
CA GLU A 418 12.61 -9.54 -5.62
C GLU A 418 13.69 -10.21 -6.50
N GLU A 419 14.69 -10.89 -5.91
CA GLU A 419 15.79 -11.53 -6.65
C GLU A 419 15.53 -13.04 -6.92
N PHE A 420 14.62 -13.68 -6.17
CA PHE A 420 14.33 -15.12 -6.31
C PHE A 420 13.36 -15.48 -7.46
N VAL A 421 12.67 -14.50 -8.05
CA VAL A 421 11.79 -14.70 -9.22
C VAL A 421 12.52 -14.43 -10.55
N LYS A 422 13.77 -13.97 -10.53
CA LYS A 422 14.55 -13.64 -11.74
C LYS A 422 15.61 -14.66 -12.15
N ILE A 423 15.71 -15.82 -11.51
CA ILE A 423 16.62 -16.88 -11.93
C ILE A 423 15.87 -18.20 -12.06
N ASN A 424 15.12 -18.35 -13.15
CA ASN A 424 15.03 -19.65 -13.84
C ASN A 424 14.59 -19.50 -15.29
N VAL A 425 15.42 -18.85 -16.10
CA VAL A 425 15.59 -19.18 -17.52
C VAL A 425 17.08 -19.08 -17.84
N GLY A 426 17.73 -20.24 -17.97
CA GLY A 426 19.01 -20.36 -18.67
C GLY A 426 20.29 -20.35 -17.81
N GLY A 427 20.79 -21.54 -17.51
CA GLY A 427 22.17 -21.89 -17.85
C GLY A 427 23.33 -21.45 -16.93
N THR A 428 23.90 -22.48 -16.29
CA THR A 428 25.34 -22.66 -15.96
C THR A 428 25.89 -22.06 -14.67
N ARG A 429 26.24 -23.00 -13.78
CA ARG A 429 27.03 -22.90 -12.54
C ARG A 429 28.28 -22.01 -12.68
N GLN A 430 28.58 -21.23 -11.63
CA GLN A 430 29.80 -21.42 -10.83
C GLN A 430 29.72 -20.69 -9.47
N ASN A 431 30.12 -21.41 -8.44
CA ASN A 431 30.19 -21.01 -7.03
C ASN A 431 31.16 -19.85 -6.79
N LEU A 432 30.84 -19.00 -5.80
CA LEU A 432 31.80 -18.60 -4.77
C LEU A 432 31.06 -18.09 -3.53
N PHE A 433 30.96 -18.98 -2.54
CA PHE A 433 30.73 -18.64 -1.13
C PHE A 433 31.93 -17.84 -0.60
N LEU A 434 31.70 -16.73 0.11
CA LEU A 434 32.39 -16.48 1.40
C LEU A 434 31.69 -15.38 2.24
N THR A 435 31.17 -15.86 3.37
CA THR A 435 30.87 -15.27 4.69
C THR A 435 31.17 -13.79 5.02
N PHE A 436 30.16 -13.18 5.64
CA PHE A 436 30.16 -12.08 6.63
C PHE A 436 31.43 -11.92 7.50
N SER A 437 31.83 -10.67 7.76
CA SER A 437 32.33 -10.17 9.07
C SER A 437 32.46 -8.64 9.14
N ILE A 438 31.54 -8.01 9.88
CA ILE A 438 31.67 -6.89 10.84
C ILE A 438 32.82 -5.84 10.66
N TRP A 439 32.39 -4.63 10.26
CA TRP A 439 32.71 -3.27 10.77
C TRP A 439 34.13 -2.66 10.74
N ARG A 440 34.13 -1.37 10.36
CA ARG A 440 35.06 -0.24 10.65
C ARG A 440 36.19 0.05 9.64
N ALA A 441 35.94 1.02 8.76
CA ALA A 441 36.89 2.11 8.50
C ALA A 441 36.17 3.36 7.96
N ARG A 442 36.22 4.43 8.77
CA ARG A 442 35.88 5.81 8.39
C ARG A 442 36.88 6.28 7.32
N ALA A 443 36.60 6.07 6.04
CA ALA A 443 37.30 6.74 4.94
C ALA A 443 36.57 6.60 3.59
N SER A 444 35.25 6.76 3.54
CA SER A 444 34.53 6.87 2.25
C SER A 444 33.15 7.52 2.36
N ALA A 445 32.91 8.33 3.40
CA ALA A 445 31.64 9.04 3.53
C ALA A 445 31.44 10.06 2.40
N GLN A 446 32.52 10.66 1.89
CA GLN A 446 32.42 11.71 0.87
C GLN A 446 32.22 11.17 -0.55
N THR A 447 32.79 10.00 -0.86
CA THR A 447 32.60 9.32 -2.15
C THR A 447 31.26 8.57 -2.20
N CYS A 448 30.81 8.00 -1.09
CA CYS A 448 29.50 7.34 -1.00
C CYS A 448 28.33 8.36 -1.00
N LEU A 449 28.52 9.56 -0.43
CA LEU A 449 27.51 10.63 -0.52
C LEU A 449 27.32 11.17 -1.94
N ARG A 450 28.36 11.13 -2.80
CA ARG A 450 28.22 11.49 -4.23
C ARG A 450 27.46 10.43 -5.05
N SER A 451 27.55 9.16 -4.65
CA SER A 451 26.80 8.06 -5.28
C SER A 451 25.37 7.91 -4.72
N MET A 452 25.15 8.11 -3.41
CA MET A 452 23.81 8.06 -2.80
C MET A 452 22.92 9.26 -3.16
N ARG A 453 23.49 10.39 -3.60
CA ARG A 453 22.70 11.52 -4.12
C ARG A 453 21.93 11.18 -5.40
N ARG A 454 22.29 10.09 -6.09
CA ARG A 454 21.64 9.61 -7.32
C ARG A 454 20.36 8.81 -7.07
N TYR A 455 20.09 8.36 -5.84
CA TYR A 455 18.97 7.45 -5.54
C TYR A 455 18.10 7.86 -4.33
N LEU A 456 18.27 9.08 -3.82
CA LEU A 456 17.28 9.69 -2.94
C LEU A 456 16.15 10.28 -3.81
N PRO A 457 14.86 10.05 -3.51
CA PRO A 457 13.79 10.80 -4.14
C PRO A 457 14.02 12.28 -3.84
N SER A 458 14.41 13.04 -4.86
CA SER A 458 14.51 14.49 -4.75
C SER A 458 13.10 15.03 -4.55
N THR A 459 12.80 15.51 -3.35
CA THR A 459 11.65 16.39 -3.09
C THR A 459 11.88 17.80 -3.65
N LYS A 460 13.01 18.05 -4.35
CA LYS A 460 13.21 19.31 -5.09
C LYS A 460 12.47 19.22 -6.42
N MET A 461 11.70 20.25 -6.72
CA MET A 461 11.18 20.50 -8.08
C MET A 461 12.31 20.29 -9.09
N PRO A 462 12.01 19.63 -10.23
CA PRO A 462 13.00 19.44 -11.30
C PRO A 462 13.52 20.79 -11.78
N GLU A 463 14.73 20.79 -12.33
CA GLU A 463 15.39 22.00 -12.80
C GLU A 463 14.56 22.66 -13.93
N GLN A 464 14.22 23.93 -13.75
CA GLN A 464 13.41 24.70 -14.69
C GLN A 464 14.33 25.55 -15.59
N HIS A 465 14.18 25.43 -16.90
CA HIS A 465 14.92 26.22 -17.89
C HIS A 465 14.04 27.37 -18.39
N VAL A 466 14.47 28.62 -18.15
CA VAL A 466 13.70 29.81 -18.54
C VAL A 466 14.24 30.40 -19.85
N LEU A 467 13.35 30.56 -20.82
CA LEU A 467 13.57 31.22 -22.11
C LEU A 467 12.71 32.48 -22.13
N GLU A 468 13.34 33.64 -22.27
CA GLU A 468 12.66 34.93 -22.29
C GLU A 468 12.69 35.44 -23.72
N LEU A 469 11.51 35.78 -24.23
CA LEU A 469 11.31 36.35 -25.54
C LEU A 469 10.57 37.68 -25.36
N GLU A 470 11.22 38.77 -25.72
CA GLU A 470 10.75 40.15 -25.47
C GLU A 470 10.42 40.85 -26.79
N ASP A 471 9.54 41.85 -26.75
CA ASP A 471 9.21 42.70 -27.90
C ASP A 471 8.82 41.94 -29.19
N ILE A 472 8.12 40.81 -29.05
CA ILE A 472 7.67 40.01 -30.18
C ILE A 472 6.45 40.68 -30.82
N ASP A 473 6.47 40.91 -32.13
CA ASP A 473 5.28 41.33 -32.85
C ASP A 473 4.16 40.30 -32.66
N ARG A 474 3.01 40.76 -32.13
CA ARG A 474 1.84 39.94 -31.86
C ARG A 474 1.41 39.08 -33.05
N GLY A 475 1.59 39.55 -34.29
CA GLY A 475 1.27 38.78 -35.51
C GLY A 475 2.16 37.55 -35.72
N PHE A 476 3.40 37.59 -35.21
CA PHE A 476 4.41 36.56 -35.37
C PHE A 476 4.62 35.68 -34.14
N MET A 477 3.92 35.97 -33.04
CA MET A 477 4.09 35.27 -31.76
C MET A 477 3.91 33.75 -31.87
N LYS A 478 2.90 33.28 -32.60
CA LYS A 478 2.65 31.83 -32.74
C LYS A 478 3.83 31.12 -33.40
N GLU A 479 4.32 31.67 -34.51
CA GLU A 479 5.44 31.08 -35.27
C GLU A 479 6.75 31.14 -34.49
N MET A 480 7.00 32.25 -33.79
CA MET A 480 8.16 32.39 -32.90
C MET A 480 8.16 31.33 -31.78
N VAL A 481 7.03 31.15 -31.10
CA VAL A 481 6.91 30.16 -30.03
C VAL A 481 6.96 28.73 -30.59
N LYS A 482 6.33 28.44 -31.73
CA LYS A 482 6.45 27.13 -32.40
C LYS A 482 7.89 26.78 -32.73
N ALA A 483 8.67 27.71 -33.28
CA ALA A 483 10.08 27.46 -33.60
C ALA A 483 10.90 27.05 -32.36
N VAL A 484 10.63 27.69 -31.21
CA VAL A 484 11.22 27.34 -29.91
C VAL A 484 10.75 25.96 -29.44
N LEU A 485 9.44 25.68 -29.49
CA LEU A 485 8.86 24.40 -29.06
C LEU A 485 9.38 23.22 -29.89
N HIS A 486 9.43 23.34 -31.22
CA HIS A 486 10.02 22.32 -32.10
C HIS A 486 11.47 22.06 -31.78
N SER A 487 12.23 23.10 -31.46
CA SER A 487 13.66 22.96 -31.16
C SER A 487 13.90 22.27 -29.82
N ILE A 488 13.04 22.50 -28.82
CA ILE A 488 13.05 21.74 -27.56
C ILE A 488 12.68 20.28 -27.83
N LEU A 489 11.58 20.04 -28.55
CA LEU A 489 11.08 18.70 -28.87
C LEU A 489 12.08 17.89 -29.70
N PHE A 490 12.75 18.50 -30.68
CA PHE A 490 13.78 17.83 -31.47
C PHE A 490 14.93 17.28 -30.60
N ASN A 491 15.25 17.95 -29.49
CA ASN A 491 16.29 17.52 -28.55
C ASN A 491 15.77 16.57 -27.44
N ARG A 492 14.47 16.31 -27.38
CA ARG A 492 13.80 15.60 -26.27
C ARG A 492 12.82 14.52 -26.70
N ILE A 493 12.60 14.35 -28.01
CA ILE A 493 11.90 13.22 -28.60
C ILE A 493 12.97 12.18 -28.96
N PHE A 494 12.90 11.02 -28.31
CA PHE A 494 13.91 9.97 -28.45
C PHE A 494 13.50 8.84 -29.42
N VAL A 495 12.44 9.06 -30.20
CA VAL A 495 12.10 8.19 -31.34
C VAL A 495 12.83 8.63 -32.60
N ASN A 496 12.83 7.77 -33.61
CA ASN A 496 13.39 8.10 -34.92
C ASN A 496 12.60 9.24 -35.57
N VAL A 497 13.13 10.46 -35.50
CA VAL A 497 12.61 11.64 -36.22
C VAL A 497 13.34 11.77 -37.55
N ARG A 498 12.60 12.00 -38.63
CA ARG A 498 13.22 12.37 -39.91
C ARG A 498 13.79 13.78 -39.82
N PRO A 499 15.08 14.01 -40.11
CA PRO A 499 15.67 15.34 -40.06
C PRO A 499 14.99 16.24 -41.09
N ARG A 500 14.30 17.28 -40.60
CA ARG A 500 13.72 18.35 -41.39
C ARG A 500 14.01 19.69 -40.72
N SER A 501 14.00 20.75 -41.52
CA SER A 501 14.18 22.11 -41.04
C SER A 501 13.15 23.03 -41.68
N ARG A 502 12.75 24.06 -40.96
CA ARG A 502 11.93 25.17 -41.46
C ARG A 502 12.70 26.48 -41.28
N GLU A 503 12.35 27.48 -42.09
CA GLU A 503 12.94 28.81 -42.03
C GLU A 503 11.90 29.81 -41.54
N PHE A 504 12.29 30.62 -40.56
CA PHE A 504 11.49 31.73 -40.04
C PHE A 504 12.41 32.88 -39.65
N LEU A 505 12.12 34.09 -40.13
CA LEU A 505 12.96 35.29 -39.92
C LEU A 505 14.43 35.08 -40.31
N ASN A 506 14.71 34.40 -41.43
CA ASN A 506 16.06 33.99 -41.88
C ASN A 506 16.81 33.06 -40.90
N VAL A 507 16.13 32.51 -39.90
CA VAL A 507 16.68 31.52 -38.98
C VAL A 507 16.13 30.16 -39.35
N THR A 508 17.04 29.22 -39.63
CA THR A 508 16.69 27.82 -39.86
C THR A 508 16.64 27.07 -38.53
N TYR A 509 15.53 26.40 -38.24
CA TYR A 509 15.34 25.61 -37.02
C TYR A 509 14.88 24.18 -37.33
N PRO A 510 15.22 23.20 -36.48
CA PRO A 510 14.80 21.81 -36.69
C PRO A 510 13.29 21.65 -36.50
N PHE A 511 12.69 20.84 -37.36
CA PHE A 511 11.25 20.60 -37.38
C PHE A 511 10.94 19.11 -37.14
N VAL A 512 9.98 18.82 -36.27
CA VAL A 512 9.55 17.45 -35.95
C VAL A 512 8.31 17.12 -36.77
N ASP A 513 8.48 16.26 -37.77
CA ASP A 513 7.49 15.96 -38.82
C ASP A 513 6.62 14.73 -38.55
N ASN A 514 6.83 14.05 -37.42
CA ASN A 514 6.33 12.69 -37.21
C ASN A 514 4.85 12.57 -36.79
N ASP A 515 4.10 13.67 -36.64
CA ASP A 515 2.70 13.58 -36.21
C ASP A 515 1.87 14.82 -36.64
N GLN A 516 0.77 14.59 -37.37
CA GLN A 516 -0.18 15.66 -37.70
C GLN A 516 -0.83 16.22 -36.42
N ASP A 517 -0.88 15.41 -35.36
CA ASP A 517 -1.45 15.78 -34.06
C ASP A 517 -0.54 16.76 -33.30
N LEU A 518 0.78 16.72 -33.53
CA LEU A 518 1.72 17.64 -32.89
C LEU A 518 1.52 19.08 -33.38
N GLU A 519 1.43 19.29 -34.69
CA GLU A 519 1.22 20.63 -35.26
C GLU A 519 -0.08 21.25 -34.75
N VAL A 520 -1.17 20.46 -34.74
CA VAL A 520 -2.48 20.89 -34.23
C VAL A 520 -2.39 21.27 -32.75
N LEU A 521 -1.69 20.48 -31.93
CA LEU A 521 -1.49 20.77 -30.51
C LEU A 521 -0.68 22.05 -30.29
N LEU A 522 0.39 22.26 -31.06
CA LEU A 522 1.19 23.49 -30.97
C LEU A 522 0.38 24.71 -31.42
N ASP A 523 -0.45 24.57 -32.46
CA ASP A 523 -1.38 25.61 -32.91
C ASP A 523 -2.42 25.95 -31.86
N GLU A 524 -3.04 24.96 -31.23
CA GLU A 524 -4.04 25.16 -30.17
C GLU A 524 -3.43 25.90 -28.98
N ARG A 525 -2.24 25.47 -28.53
CA ARG A 525 -1.57 26.04 -27.35
C ARG A 525 -1.03 27.44 -27.59
N THR A 526 -0.43 27.71 -28.75
CA THR A 526 0.02 29.06 -29.11
C THR A 526 -1.14 30.01 -29.38
N SER A 527 -2.25 29.52 -29.93
CA SER A 527 -3.49 30.30 -30.06
C SER A 527 -4.09 30.66 -28.70
N SER A 528 -4.12 29.70 -27.79
CA SER A 528 -4.58 29.91 -26.42
C SER A 528 -3.69 30.92 -25.66
N LEU A 529 -2.38 30.86 -25.87
CA LEU A 529 -1.43 31.84 -25.30
C LEU A 529 -1.70 33.24 -25.87
N LEU A 530 -1.88 33.36 -27.19
CA LEU A 530 -2.20 34.64 -27.84
C LEU A 530 -3.51 35.25 -27.31
N ASN A 531 -4.51 34.39 -27.09
CA ASN A 531 -5.80 34.79 -26.55
C ASN A 531 -5.66 35.26 -25.09
N ALA A 532 -4.90 34.54 -24.26
CA ALA A 532 -4.61 34.91 -22.87
C ALA A 532 -3.82 36.22 -22.75
N LEU A 533 -3.04 36.56 -23.78
CA LEU A 533 -2.32 37.83 -23.93
C LEU A 533 -3.21 38.99 -24.43
N SER A 534 -4.52 38.79 -24.62
CA SER A 534 -5.41 39.87 -25.05
C SER A 534 -5.85 40.70 -23.84
N PRO A 535 -5.72 42.04 -23.86
CA PRO A 535 -6.33 42.88 -22.83
C PRO A 535 -7.86 42.71 -22.89
N ALA A 536 -8.49 42.47 -21.74
CA ALA A 536 -9.96 42.35 -21.67
C ALA A 536 -10.62 43.64 -22.20
N PRO A 537 -11.71 43.55 -22.99
CA PRO A 537 -12.45 44.73 -23.41
C PRO A 537 -13.20 45.33 -22.21
N SER A 538 -12.67 46.40 -21.62
CA SER A 538 -13.45 47.24 -20.71
C SER A 538 -14.48 48.03 -21.52
N PRO A 539 -15.79 48.00 -21.20
CA PRO A 539 -16.83 48.64 -22.02
C PRO A 539 -16.86 50.18 -21.93
N THR A 540 -16.01 50.80 -21.12
CA THR A 540 -16.04 52.25 -20.92
C THR A 540 -14.64 52.78 -20.69
N THR A 541 -14.25 53.77 -21.49
CA THR A 541 -13.01 54.57 -21.46
C THR A 541 -11.90 54.07 -22.41
N SER A 542 -11.48 54.96 -23.30
CA SER A 542 -10.31 54.80 -24.16
C SER A 542 -9.05 54.51 -23.34
N PRO A 543 -8.22 53.53 -23.74
CA PRO A 543 -7.03 53.16 -22.98
C PRO A 543 -5.97 54.27 -23.07
N PRO A 544 -5.22 54.53 -21.98
CA PRO A 544 -4.16 55.53 -21.96
C PRO A 544 -3.00 55.15 -22.91
N PRO A 545 -2.24 56.11 -23.44
CA PRO A 545 -1.11 55.84 -24.33
C PRO A 545 0.02 55.18 -23.52
N GLY A 546 0.22 53.88 -23.75
CA GLY A 546 1.25 53.09 -23.06
C GLY A 546 0.92 51.59 -22.90
N GLN A 547 -0.34 51.18 -23.10
CA GLN A 547 -0.73 49.75 -23.06
C GLN A 547 -0.58 49.11 -24.44
N GLY A 548 0.65 48.72 -24.79
CA GLY A 548 0.95 47.91 -25.98
C GLY A 548 1.66 46.59 -25.69
N HIS A 549 2.07 46.37 -24.44
CA HIS A 549 2.84 45.21 -24.01
C HIS A 549 1.94 44.21 -23.29
N ALA A 550 1.92 42.97 -23.76
CA ALA A 550 1.23 41.87 -23.10
C ALA A 550 2.20 40.71 -22.87
N ARG A 551 2.37 40.35 -21.59
CA ARG A 551 3.28 39.30 -21.13
C ARG A 551 2.54 38.05 -20.70
N GLY A 552 3.05 36.90 -21.11
CA GLY A 552 2.45 35.60 -20.93
C GLY A 552 3.51 34.53 -20.77
N GLN A 553 3.08 33.35 -20.31
CA GLN A 553 3.99 32.27 -19.95
C GLN A 553 3.42 30.94 -20.41
N LEU A 554 4.27 30.12 -21.00
CA LEU A 554 3.96 28.78 -21.46
C LEU A 554 5.03 27.83 -20.96
N ALA A 555 4.62 26.70 -20.40
CA ALA A 555 5.52 25.69 -19.88
C ALA A 555 5.40 24.39 -20.66
N MET A 556 6.52 23.83 -21.09
CA MET A 556 6.63 22.47 -21.60
C MET A 556 7.30 21.59 -20.54
N SER A 557 6.63 20.53 -20.11
CA SER A 557 7.12 19.62 -19.07
C SER A 557 7.29 18.22 -19.65
N PHE A 558 8.41 17.56 -19.37
CA PHE A 558 8.69 16.17 -19.73
C PHE A 558 8.55 15.26 -18.53
N TYR A 559 7.88 14.13 -18.74
CA TYR A 559 7.52 13.18 -17.71
C TYR A 559 8.25 11.86 -17.91
N GLU A 560 8.57 11.21 -16.79
CA GLU A 560 9.02 9.84 -16.71
C GLU A 560 7.84 9.05 -16.17
N LYS A 561 7.35 8.07 -16.95
CA LYS A 561 6.38 7.12 -16.42
C LYS A 561 7.10 6.21 -15.44
N ARG A 562 6.89 6.47 -14.16
CA ARG A 562 7.36 5.59 -13.10
C ARG A 562 6.24 4.65 -12.76
N VAL A 563 6.52 3.35 -12.90
CA VAL A 563 5.72 2.35 -12.23
C VAL A 563 6.10 2.41 -10.77
N ARG A 564 5.30 3.15 -10.00
CA ARG A 564 5.34 2.97 -8.57
C ARG A 564 4.57 1.71 -8.28
N LYS A 565 5.30 0.65 -7.94
CA LYS A 565 4.70 -0.55 -7.37
C LYS A 565 4.18 -0.17 -5.99
N ALA A 566 2.94 0.30 -5.97
CA ALA A 566 2.13 0.26 -4.78
C ALA A 566 1.50 -1.13 -4.77
N TRP A 567 1.63 -1.76 -3.62
CA TRP A 567 1.25 -3.11 -3.25
C TRP A 567 0.23 -3.91 -4.10
N PHE A 568 -0.89 -3.38 -4.63
CA PHE A 568 -1.78 -4.11 -5.58
C PHE A 568 -2.25 -3.28 -6.77
N SER A 569 -1.48 -2.28 -7.15
CA SER A 569 -1.67 -1.58 -8.41
C SER A 569 -0.35 -1.04 -8.88
N THR A 570 0.00 -1.39 -10.10
CA THR A 570 0.93 -0.61 -10.91
C THR A 570 0.29 0.77 -11.08
N GLN A 571 0.62 1.73 -10.21
CA GLN A 571 0.26 3.11 -10.45
C GLN A 571 1.35 3.69 -11.35
N GLU A 572 0.95 4.05 -12.57
CA GLU A 572 1.76 4.88 -13.43
C GLU A 572 1.74 6.29 -12.83
N GLU A 573 2.81 6.64 -12.12
CA GLU A 573 3.06 8.00 -11.66
C GLU A 573 3.93 8.69 -12.72
N SER A 574 3.39 9.74 -13.34
CA SER A 574 4.15 10.59 -14.26
C SER A 574 4.92 11.63 -13.45
N VAL A 575 6.24 11.45 -13.34
CA VAL A 575 7.11 12.38 -12.61
C VAL A 575 7.78 13.33 -13.59
N VAL A 576 7.61 14.64 -13.41
CA VAL A 576 8.31 15.64 -14.22
C VAL A 576 9.81 15.56 -13.94
N TRP A 577 10.62 15.30 -14.96
CA TRP A 577 12.07 15.28 -14.85
C TRP A 577 12.75 16.49 -15.50
N GLU A 578 12.07 17.19 -16.41
CA GLU A 578 12.57 18.43 -17.01
C GLU A 578 11.41 19.38 -17.36
N ARG A 579 11.62 20.69 -17.18
CA ARG A 579 10.61 21.71 -17.52
C ARG A 579 11.25 22.93 -18.17
N TRP A 580 10.67 23.36 -19.28
CA TRP A 580 11.01 24.58 -20.01
C TRP A 580 9.91 25.61 -19.82
N LEU A 581 10.25 26.79 -19.29
CA LEU A 581 9.35 27.94 -19.16
C LEU A 581 9.70 28.96 -20.23
N ILE A 582 8.76 29.21 -21.14
CA ILE A 582 8.87 30.21 -22.19
C ILE A 582 8.04 31.41 -21.75
N VAL A 583 8.73 32.51 -21.47
CA VAL A 583 8.13 33.78 -21.10
C VAL A 583 8.13 34.67 -22.32
N VAL A 584 6.95 35.15 -22.71
CA VAL A 584 6.72 35.88 -23.95
C VAL A 584 6.16 37.25 -23.61
N ASP A 585 6.79 38.31 -24.08
CA ASP A 585 6.23 39.65 -24.15
C ASP A 585 5.93 40.03 -25.60
N THR A 586 4.75 40.59 -25.83
CA THR A 586 4.27 40.93 -27.18
C THR A 586 4.02 42.42 -27.33
N ILE A 587 4.38 42.96 -28.49
CA ILE A 587 4.12 44.34 -28.91
C ILE A 587 3.22 44.38 -30.15
N THR A 588 2.54 45.50 -30.35
CA THR A 588 1.79 45.77 -31.59
C THR A 588 2.42 46.99 -32.29
N PRO A 589 3.38 46.79 -33.21
CA PRO A 589 4.13 47.89 -33.82
C PRO A 589 3.21 48.76 -34.70
N ARG A 590 3.27 50.08 -34.52
CA ARG A 590 2.39 51.05 -35.18
C ARG A 590 3.03 51.69 -36.41
N THR A 591 4.36 51.76 -36.45
CA THR A 591 5.11 52.36 -37.55
C THR A 591 5.95 51.32 -38.30
N GLU A 592 6.23 51.58 -39.58
CA GLU A 592 7.12 50.74 -40.41
C GLU A 592 8.51 50.58 -39.76
N ARG A 593 9.01 51.64 -39.12
CA ARG A 593 10.28 51.64 -38.40
C ARG A 593 10.26 50.73 -37.17
N GLU A 594 9.15 50.68 -36.43
CA GLU A 594 8.96 49.77 -35.29
C GLU A 594 8.86 48.32 -35.75
N ARG A 595 8.15 48.05 -36.85
CA ARG A 595 8.05 46.71 -37.45
C ARG A 595 9.42 46.16 -37.84
N LEU A 596 10.21 46.95 -38.58
CA LEU A 596 11.56 46.56 -39.00
C LEU A 596 12.50 46.36 -37.80
N ARG A 597 12.35 47.15 -36.73
CA ARG A 597 13.11 46.96 -35.48
C ARG A 597 12.71 45.66 -34.78
N SER A 598 11.42 45.43 -34.59
CA SER A 598 10.89 44.22 -33.97
C SER A 598 11.29 42.98 -34.77
N GLN A 599 11.25 43.03 -36.10
CA GLN A 599 11.65 41.92 -36.97
C GLN A 599 13.12 41.51 -36.77
N ARG A 600 14.05 42.48 -36.79
CA ARG A 600 15.48 42.22 -36.55
C ARG A 600 15.75 41.68 -35.15
N GLU A 601 14.99 42.17 -34.18
CA GLU A 601 15.13 41.78 -32.79
C GLU A 601 14.57 40.36 -32.55
N MET A 602 13.45 40.01 -33.17
CA MET A 602 12.92 38.65 -33.18
C MET A 602 13.88 37.66 -33.86
N GLU A 603 14.49 38.03 -35.00
CA GLU A 603 15.53 37.22 -35.68
C GLU A 603 16.71 36.93 -34.74
N ARG A 604 17.25 37.97 -34.10
CA ARG A 604 18.36 37.87 -33.14
C ARG A 604 17.99 36.97 -31.95
N GLN A 605 16.84 37.23 -31.31
CA GLN A 605 16.38 36.48 -30.15
C GLN A 605 16.09 35.01 -30.47
N LEU A 606 15.54 34.73 -31.66
CA LEU A 606 15.29 33.36 -32.08
C LEU A 606 16.60 32.61 -32.18
N ASN A 607 17.58 33.13 -32.92
CA ASN A 607 18.88 32.49 -33.08
C ASN A 607 19.58 32.24 -31.72
N GLU A 608 19.57 33.24 -30.83
CA GLU A 608 20.15 33.10 -29.49
C GLU A 608 19.42 32.05 -28.63
N THR A 609 18.09 32.03 -28.69
CA THR A 609 17.25 31.08 -27.96
C THR A 609 17.47 29.65 -28.45
N LEU A 610 17.58 29.45 -29.77
CA LEU A 610 17.87 28.15 -30.38
C LEU A 610 19.23 27.61 -29.93
N LEU A 611 20.27 28.45 -29.98
CA LEU A 611 21.61 28.08 -29.50
C LEU A 611 21.61 27.80 -27.99
N LYS A 612 20.82 28.54 -27.20
CA LYS A 612 20.64 28.30 -25.78
C LYS A 612 19.99 26.93 -25.52
N ILE A 613 18.97 26.55 -26.29
CA ILE A 613 18.34 25.21 -26.21
C ILE A 613 19.38 24.13 -26.48
N VAL A 614 20.14 24.24 -27.57
CA VAL A 614 21.18 23.27 -27.95
C VAL A 614 22.27 23.17 -26.87
N ARG A 615 22.68 24.30 -26.29
CA ARG A 615 23.66 24.34 -25.20
C ARG A 615 23.15 23.59 -23.96
N ILE A 616 21.94 23.94 -23.51
CA ILE A 616 21.31 23.29 -22.35
C ILE A 616 21.13 21.78 -22.61
N ALA A 617 20.65 21.41 -23.79
CA ALA A 617 20.49 20.02 -24.19
C ALA A 617 21.81 19.23 -24.20
N ASN A 618 22.92 19.90 -24.51
CA ASN A 618 24.24 19.26 -24.55
C ASN A 618 24.96 19.21 -23.19
N GLU A 619 24.85 20.25 -22.37
CA GLU A 619 25.52 20.34 -21.08
C GLU A 619 24.80 19.53 -20.00
N LYS A 620 23.47 19.46 -20.05
CA LYS A 620 22.63 18.77 -19.07
C LYS A 620 22.10 17.48 -19.66
N LYS A 621 22.96 16.46 -19.70
CA LYS A 621 22.58 15.10 -20.14
C LYS A 621 22.33 14.14 -18.97
N GLU A 622 22.90 14.42 -17.81
CA GLU A 622 22.91 13.51 -16.66
C GLU A 622 21.54 13.36 -15.97
N HIS A 623 20.61 14.30 -16.19
CA HIS A 623 19.28 14.28 -15.58
C HIS A 623 18.23 13.55 -16.44
N ILE A 624 18.58 13.15 -17.67
CA ILE A 624 17.70 12.40 -18.56
C ILE A 624 17.52 10.99 -17.98
N PRO A 625 16.28 10.53 -17.71
CA PRO A 625 16.04 9.19 -17.18
C PRO A 625 16.47 8.09 -18.17
N PRO A 626 16.71 6.86 -17.70
CA PRO A 626 17.03 5.74 -18.58
C PRO A 626 15.84 5.39 -19.49
N ILE A 627 16.10 5.13 -20.77
CA ILE A 627 15.08 4.69 -21.72
C ILE A 627 14.82 3.21 -21.49
N LEU A 628 13.60 2.86 -21.07
CA LEU A 628 13.21 1.48 -20.72
C LEU A 628 12.42 0.77 -21.83
N THR A 629 11.90 1.50 -22.82
CA THR A 629 10.99 0.99 -23.87
C THR A 629 11.46 1.43 -25.26
N GLY A 630 11.30 0.57 -26.27
CA GLY A 630 11.81 0.83 -27.64
C GLY A 630 10.78 1.25 -28.70
N GLU A 631 9.48 1.19 -28.41
CA GLU A 631 8.43 1.27 -29.46
C GLU A 631 7.71 2.63 -29.55
N ALA A 632 7.86 3.52 -28.55
CA ALA A 632 7.23 4.85 -28.51
C ALA A 632 8.15 5.90 -27.85
N ASN A 633 7.79 7.19 -27.91
CA ASN A 633 8.54 8.24 -27.21
C ASN A 633 8.58 7.93 -25.70
N PRO A 634 9.77 7.63 -25.13
CA PRO A 634 9.87 7.11 -23.76
C PRO A 634 9.47 8.13 -22.70
N PHE A 635 9.44 9.41 -23.05
CA PHE A 635 9.11 10.51 -22.14
C PHE A 635 7.93 11.32 -22.68
N PRO A 636 6.72 11.14 -22.12
CA PRO A 636 5.57 11.99 -22.43
C PRO A 636 5.87 13.46 -22.13
N TYR A 637 5.22 14.37 -22.84
CA TYR A 637 5.32 15.80 -22.59
C TYR A 637 3.94 16.47 -22.55
N GLU A 638 3.84 17.56 -21.81
CA GLU A 638 2.65 18.42 -21.79
C GLU A 638 3.05 19.88 -21.98
N ILE A 639 2.18 20.64 -22.65
CA ILE A 639 2.32 22.08 -22.87
C ILE A 639 1.12 22.80 -22.26
N HIS A 640 1.35 23.68 -21.29
CA HIS A 640 0.29 24.43 -20.62
C HIS A 640 0.65 25.90 -20.41
N ILE A 641 -0.39 26.75 -20.37
CA ILE A 641 -0.25 28.19 -20.10
C ILE A 641 -0.18 28.40 -18.59
N VAL A 642 0.80 29.17 -18.13
CA VAL A 642 0.97 29.51 -16.71
C VAL A 642 0.18 30.80 -16.43
N LYS A 643 -0.90 30.71 -15.64
CA LYS A 643 -1.67 31.87 -15.19
C LYS A 643 -1.04 32.47 -13.92
N GLY A 644 -0.96 33.79 -13.85
CA GLY A 644 -0.37 34.53 -12.73
C GLY A 644 -1.03 34.24 -11.37
N GLU A 645 -0.26 34.40 -10.30
CA GLU A 645 -0.56 33.99 -8.92
C GLU A 645 -1.98 34.33 -8.44
N GLY A 646 -2.72 33.30 -8.01
CA GLY A 646 -4.06 33.44 -7.42
C GLY A 646 -4.87 32.14 -7.37
N GLU A 647 -4.53 31.14 -8.19
CA GLU A 647 -5.18 29.82 -8.16
C GLU A 647 -4.11 28.73 -8.14
N GLY A 648 -3.80 28.25 -6.93
CA GLY A 648 -2.96 27.07 -6.77
C GLY A 648 -3.53 25.88 -7.54
N TRP A 649 -2.65 24.94 -7.87
CA TRP A 649 -2.83 23.68 -8.62
C TRP A 649 -4.16 22.91 -8.40
N VAL A 650 -4.83 23.13 -7.26
CA VAL A 650 -6.16 22.60 -6.88
C VAL A 650 -7.33 23.24 -7.65
N GLY A 651 -7.21 24.51 -8.07
CA GLY A 651 -8.29 25.24 -8.77
C GLY A 651 -8.49 24.82 -10.22
N GLY A 652 -7.40 24.49 -10.93
CA GLY A 652 -7.44 24.03 -12.32
C GLY A 652 -8.05 22.64 -12.49
N LEU A 653 -7.77 21.72 -11.56
CA LEU A 653 -8.34 20.37 -11.57
C LEU A 653 -9.86 20.38 -11.26
N LYS A 654 -10.32 21.33 -10.43
CA LYS A 654 -11.74 21.50 -10.10
C LYS A 654 -12.59 21.94 -11.29
N LYS A 655 -12.06 22.78 -12.18
CA LYS A 655 -12.80 23.21 -13.39
C LYS A 655 -12.92 22.10 -14.44
N LEU A 656 -11.90 21.25 -14.57
CA LEU A 656 -11.92 20.09 -15.47
C LEU A 656 -12.88 18.96 -15.04
N LEU A 657 -13.29 18.92 -13.77
CA LEU A 657 -14.22 17.93 -13.23
C LEU A 657 -15.67 18.43 -13.14
N VAL A 658 -15.92 19.73 -13.38
CA VAL A 658 -17.26 20.34 -13.30
C VAL A 658 -17.85 20.60 -14.69
N ASP A 659 -17.02 20.80 -15.72
CA ASP A 659 -17.49 20.95 -17.10
C ASP A 659 -17.28 19.64 -17.90
N GLN A 660 -18.19 18.68 -17.70
CA GLN A 660 -18.53 17.67 -18.70
C GLN A 660 -20.02 17.87 -19.01
N PRO A 661 -20.44 17.94 -20.29
CA PRO A 661 -21.85 18.12 -20.62
C PRO A 661 -22.65 16.88 -20.17
N SER A 662 -23.87 17.16 -19.71
CA SER A 662 -24.92 16.18 -19.37
C SER A 662 -25.17 15.14 -20.45
#